data_AF-A0AA86TF47-F1
#
_entry.id   AF-A0AA86TF47-F1
#
_cell.length_a   1.000
_cell.length_b   1.000
_cell.length_c   1.000
_cell.angle_alpha   90.00
_cell.angle_beta   90.00
_cell.angle_gamma   90.00
#
_symmetry.space_group_name_H-M   'P 1'
#
loop_
_entity.id
_entity.type
_entity.pdbx_description
1 polymer ?
#
loop_
_entity_poly.entity_id
_entity_poly.type
_entity_poly.pdbx_seq_one_letter_code
_entity_poly.pdbx_strand_id
1 'polypeptide(L)'
;MKKRQRRSARSRAGAKLRKVDGALAQREFAGYALADDAVERALSTGEYRGALEEYFGEENYQELRDLARQASARSVRGGPRVFILPGIMGSKLGRKRLLLDDVIWIDPIGILAGELNELALDQGKDDVVPLGVLLFAYLMIKLSLRAAGFDADFHPYDWRRDLPSLGAKFAKRINDEQKPVHLVAHSMGGLVARAALKAGAANVERLIMLGTPNYGSFAIPQALRGTYDVVKKVAAFDLAHGPEELASDVFSTFPGLYQMMPWKEKFSAVNLYDEATWPTTGPRPRADLLRAIEPVHAKLASGDKRFVLIAGVNQDTITGMRIENGDFAYEVSRAGDGTVPLDFARLEDVPTYYVEESHGSLPNNGIVRDAVVSILNGTAPQRVMTQWSPPRGAAVRVLRGAELRQNVYEGRRGKQLTARDIRVALAEVAAPPAPIGRRAAQAQAVPEGTARFENLVVGRRYQRELDVTLVKGNIADVDTRACVLGIFQEVTPTGAARALDDRLGGMIREFTERRMFTGVVGETFLMPVNRASLRTEMIMLAGMGTFDRFTPDMQELVSENVLRVFLRARVEEFATVILGGSTGSSVAAVVKQMFAGFLKALQDADRGQRFRRVILCERDEARYEELKRTVYDLASTPLFQGAELTINEEVFPPLDVSAMEGARALVSGRGEDPVYLFVRQLPSAPDSTVFQAAVLTAGGRAAIITEDAIPPKAELEAHLAVTGGGRLKVKNEEELTAYGKKLGQLVLHPKIQEVLASPGLEDRHLVVVHDLAASRIPWETLVIDGKSPALLQGISRRYLASNLSVAKWREEQRQDAILRVLLVVNPTQDLAGAAAEGKLVEEVLKAQRGVELTVVREQQATRARLLAELKGGRYDVVHYAGHAYYDRTDLSQSGIVCHGDEILTGPDLMSLPTLPSMAFFNACEAGRVRVWRPKTPRRKRASSRKEASPMADPLEVSVSFAEAFLRGGAATYVGTYWPVGDEPAEEFAKTLYGQLIEGQSVARSLLAARQTLKEHRFLDWADYIHYGSPDFVLKVRS
;
A
#
# COMPACT_ATOMS: atom_id res chain seq x y z
N MET A 1 40.03 59.49 31.22
CA MET A 1 39.11 59.12 32.32
C MET A 1 37.84 58.47 31.75
N LYS A 2 37.14 57.69 32.58
CA LYS A 2 36.31 56.52 32.29
C LYS A 2 34.83 56.80 31.91
N LYS A 3 34.30 55.87 31.06
CA LYS A 3 33.01 55.12 31.12
C LYS A 3 31.65 55.71 30.65
N ARG A 4 30.97 54.85 29.85
CA ARG A 4 29.51 54.63 29.60
C ARG A 4 28.84 55.63 28.64
N GLN A 5 28.05 55.26 27.61
CA GLN A 5 27.01 54.22 27.52
C GLN A 5 26.86 53.58 26.10
N ARG A 6 26.42 52.30 26.10
CA ARG A 6 25.94 51.49 24.97
C ARG A 6 24.47 51.80 24.64
N ARG A 7 24.12 51.80 23.34
CA ARG A 7 22.97 51.10 22.69
C ARG A 7 22.43 51.91 21.49
N SER A 8 22.54 51.35 20.28
CA SER A 8 21.62 51.51 19.13
C SER A 8 22.37 51.32 17.79
N ALA A 9 22.74 50.08 17.46
CA ALA A 9 23.25 49.73 16.13
C ALA A 9 22.78 48.32 15.72
N ARG A 10 21.47 48.06 15.85
CA ARG A 10 20.85 46.78 15.47
C ARG A 10 19.72 46.89 14.43
N SER A 11 19.50 48.04 13.82
CA SER A 11 18.35 48.24 12.91
C SER A 11 18.68 48.38 11.41
N ARG A 12 19.94 48.22 10.96
CA ARG A 12 20.28 48.33 9.53
C ARG A 12 20.82 47.06 8.85
N ALA A 13 20.99 45.95 9.57
CA ALA A 13 21.39 44.66 8.98
C ALA A 13 20.19 43.76 8.58
N GLY A 14 18.97 44.05 9.04
CA GLY A 14 17.77 43.23 8.77
C GLY A 14 17.01 43.55 7.48
N ALA A 15 17.41 44.58 6.72
CA ALA A 15 16.63 45.09 5.59
C ALA A 15 17.12 44.62 4.21
N LYS A 16 18.30 43.97 4.10
CA LYS A 16 18.80 43.39 2.84
C LYS A 16 18.57 41.88 2.70
N LEU A 17 18.07 41.22 3.73
CA LEU A 17 17.73 39.79 3.73
C LEU A 17 16.27 39.50 3.35
N ARG A 18 15.49 40.51 2.94
CA ARG A 18 14.04 40.41 2.77
C ARG A 18 13.53 40.55 1.33
N LYS A 19 14.44 40.46 0.34
CA LYS A 19 14.10 40.59 -1.10
C LYS A 19 14.53 39.40 -1.97
N VAL A 20 14.92 38.27 -1.36
CA VAL A 20 15.24 37.02 -2.07
C VAL A 20 14.17 35.93 -1.85
N ASP A 21 13.15 36.19 -1.01
CA ASP A 21 12.14 35.20 -0.61
C ASP A 21 10.96 35.01 -1.59
N GLY A 22 11.03 35.58 -2.80
CA GLY A 22 9.95 35.44 -3.81
C GLY A 22 10.10 34.24 -4.74
N ALA A 23 11.34 33.85 -5.06
CA ALA A 23 11.62 32.76 -6.00
C ALA A 23 12.08 31.46 -5.31
N LEU A 24 12.44 31.52 -4.02
CA LEU A 24 12.84 30.36 -3.22
C LEU A 24 11.68 29.68 -2.47
N ALA A 25 10.49 30.28 -2.47
CA ALA A 25 9.30 29.74 -1.81
C ALA A 25 8.61 28.60 -2.60
N GLN A 26 9.13 28.23 -3.78
CA GLN A 26 8.67 27.07 -4.58
C GLN A 26 9.57 25.84 -4.47
N ARG A 27 10.65 25.87 -3.67
CA ARG A 27 11.37 24.65 -3.30
C ARG A 27 10.67 24.04 -2.08
N GLU A 28 9.72 23.16 -2.32
CA GLU A 28 9.18 22.26 -1.29
C GLU A 28 10.36 21.59 -0.55
N PHE A 29 10.25 21.52 0.77
CA PHE A 29 11.35 21.21 1.67
C PHE A 29 11.71 19.71 1.60
N ALA A 30 12.55 19.37 0.63
CA ALA A 30 13.00 18.03 0.33
C ALA A 30 14.07 17.52 1.30
N GLY A 31 13.82 16.38 1.95
CA GLY A 31 14.77 15.74 2.88
C GLY A 31 16.17 15.46 2.30
N TYR A 32 16.32 15.40 0.97
CA TYR A 32 17.60 15.21 0.28
C TYR A 32 18.52 16.46 0.28
N ALA A 33 17.97 17.65 0.51
CA ALA A 33 18.73 18.92 0.56
C ALA A 33 19.37 19.19 1.94
N LEU A 34 19.06 18.39 2.96
CA LEU A 34 19.63 18.52 4.29
C LEU A 34 21.03 17.87 4.37
N ALA A 35 21.90 18.48 5.18
CA ALA A 35 23.17 17.88 5.55
C ALA A 35 22.94 16.61 6.40
N ASP A 36 23.82 15.62 6.26
CA ASP A 36 23.66 14.29 6.87
C ASP A 36 23.48 14.37 8.42
N ASP A 37 24.26 15.22 9.09
CA ASP A 37 24.16 15.45 10.54
C ASP A 37 22.85 16.12 10.98
N ALA A 38 22.20 16.88 10.10
CA ALA A 38 20.90 17.47 10.38
C ALA A 38 19.79 16.40 10.35
N VAL A 39 19.87 15.45 9.41
CA VAL A 39 18.94 14.32 9.29
C VAL A 39 19.08 13.38 10.50
N GLU A 40 20.31 13.04 10.89
CA GLU A 40 20.56 12.21 12.08
C GLU A 40 19.98 12.83 13.37
N ARG A 41 20.17 14.14 13.56
CA ARG A 41 19.58 14.86 14.69
C ARG A 41 18.05 14.86 14.63
N ALA A 42 17.48 15.16 13.47
CA ALA A 42 16.02 15.17 13.28
C ALA A 42 15.38 13.80 13.54
N LEU A 43 16.05 12.71 13.16
CA LEU A 43 15.62 11.35 13.51
C LEU A 43 15.62 11.12 15.02
N SER A 44 16.66 11.55 15.74
CA SER A 44 16.73 11.38 17.20
C SER A 44 15.68 12.22 17.95
N THR A 45 15.41 13.45 17.50
CA THR A 45 14.51 14.41 18.17
C THR A 45 13.05 14.28 17.74
N GLY A 46 12.78 13.68 16.58
CA GLY A 46 11.45 13.61 15.96
C GLY A 46 11.06 14.88 15.20
N GLU A 47 11.99 15.81 14.99
CA GLU A 47 11.77 16.98 14.14
C GLU A 47 11.60 16.57 12.66
N TYR A 48 10.85 17.34 11.88
CA TYR A 48 10.63 17.11 10.44
C TYR A 48 10.04 15.74 10.07
N ARG A 49 9.25 15.12 10.98
CA ARG A 49 8.66 13.80 10.80
C ARG A 49 8.05 13.55 9.41
N GLY A 50 7.15 14.42 8.95
CA GLY A 50 6.50 14.24 7.64
C GLY A 50 7.48 14.19 6.47
N ALA A 51 8.47 15.08 6.43
CA ALA A 51 9.49 15.10 5.37
C ALA A 51 10.46 13.92 5.44
N LEU A 52 10.73 13.38 6.64
CA LEU A 52 11.58 12.20 6.82
C LEU A 52 10.83 10.88 6.54
N GLU A 53 9.54 10.79 6.86
CA GLU A 53 8.66 9.68 6.45
C GLU A 53 8.48 9.66 4.93
N GLU A 54 8.41 10.83 4.31
CA GLU A 54 8.41 10.97 2.86
C GLU A 54 9.75 10.52 2.25
N TYR A 55 10.89 10.93 2.83
CA TYR A 55 12.23 10.59 2.33
C TYR A 55 12.62 9.11 2.53
N PHE A 56 12.39 8.54 3.71
CA PHE A 56 12.80 7.16 4.03
C PHE A 56 11.70 6.10 3.78
N GLY A 57 10.43 6.50 3.76
CA GLY A 57 9.30 5.58 3.91
C GLY A 57 8.92 5.38 5.38
N GLU A 58 7.65 5.11 5.66
CA GLU A 58 7.15 5.08 7.03
C GLU A 58 7.78 3.95 7.87
N GLU A 59 7.90 2.74 7.32
CA GLU A 59 8.55 1.61 8.02
C GLU A 59 10.04 1.89 8.32
N ASN A 60 10.81 2.29 7.30
CA ASN A 60 12.23 2.62 7.45
C ASN A 60 12.46 3.81 8.39
N TYR A 61 11.57 4.80 8.39
CA TYR A 61 11.65 5.94 9.31
C TYR A 61 11.53 5.50 10.76
N GLN A 62 10.58 4.60 11.08
CA GLN A 62 10.44 4.10 12.46
C GLN A 62 11.70 3.37 12.92
N GLU A 63 12.24 2.48 12.08
CA GLU A 63 13.46 1.73 12.41
C GLU A 63 14.69 2.66 12.56
N LEU A 64 14.87 3.60 11.63
CA LEU A 64 15.95 4.60 11.70
C LEU A 64 15.84 5.49 12.93
N ARG A 65 14.62 5.88 13.32
CA ARG A 65 14.37 6.67 14.52
C ARG A 65 14.77 5.90 15.77
N ASP A 66 14.41 4.62 15.84
CA ASP A 66 14.71 3.78 17.00
C ASP A 66 16.22 3.50 17.10
N LEU A 67 16.88 3.20 15.98
CA LEU A 67 18.34 3.08 15.90
C LEU A 67 19.05 4.40 16.27
N ALA A 68 18.55 5.55 15.80
CA ALA A 68 19.12 6.86 16.11
C ALA A 68 19.03 7.18 17.61
N ARG A 69 17.92 6.82 18.26
CA ARG A 69 17.74 6.95 19.71
C ARG A 69 18.69 6.05 20.49
N GLN A 70 18.83 4.78 20.09
CA GLN A 70 19.77 3.85 20.70
C GLN A 70 21.22 4.32 20.54
N ALA A 71 21.60 4.76 19.34
CA ALA A 71 22.91 5.33 19.06
C ALA A 71 23.19 6.61 19.88
N SER A 72 22.18 7.46 20.08
CA SER A 72 22.31 8.69 20.86
C SER A 72 22.39 8.44 22.38
N ALA A 73 21.80 7.34 22.85
CA ALA A 73 21.84 6.96 24.26
C ALA A 73 23.21 6.42 24.71
N ARG A 74 24.07 6.03 23.77
CA ARG A 74 25.39 5.43 24.06
C ARG A 74 26.52 6.37 23.64
N SER A 75 27.44 6.66 24.56
CA SER A 75 28.65 7.40 24.20
C SER A 75 29.56 6.53 23.32
N VAL A 76 29.83 6.98 22.10
CA VAL A 76 30.82 6.39 21.19
C VAL A 76 32.24 6.96 21.41
N ARG A 77 32.38 7.94 22.31
CA ARG A 77 33.67 8.57 22.60
C ARG A 77 34.66 7.54 23.16
N GLY A 78 35.70 7.23 22.37
CA GLY A 78 36.72 6.24 22.72
C GLY A 78 36.41 4.81 22.24
N GLY A 79 35.30 4.58 21.53
CA GLY A 79 35.01 3.30 20.89
C GLY A 79 35.91 3.02 19.66
N PRO A 80 35.96 1.77 19.16
CA PRO A 80 36.77 1.43 17.99
C PRO A 80 36.29 2.21 16.75
N ARG A 81 37.25 2.75 15.99
CA ARG A 81 36.98 3.60 14.82
C ARG A 81 36.55 2.76 13.63
N VAL A 82 35.43 3.12 12.99
CA VAL A 82 34.91 2.40 11.81
C VAL A 82 34.62 3.40 10.67
N PHE A 83 35.16 3.14 9.49
CA PHE A 83 34.76 3.85 8.27
C PHE A 83 33.84 3.01 7.41
N ILE A 84 32.72 3.61 6.99
CA ILE A 84 31.75 3.03 6.08
C ILE A 84 31.97 3.62 4.68
N LEU A 85 32.31 2.77 3.72
CA LEU A 85 32.55 3.16 2.33
C LEU A 85 31.33 2.76 1.47
N PRO A 86 30.66 3.73 0.82
CA PRO A 86 29.57 3.42 -0.09
C PRO A 86 30.06 2.77 -1.39
N GLY A 87 29.14 2.20 -2.15
CA GLY A 87 29.39 1.71 -3.51
C GLY A 87 29.41 2.81 -4.57
N ILE A 88 29.49 2.40 -5.84
CA ILE A 88 29.32 3.31 -6.98
C ILE A 88 27.96 4.00 -6.88
N MET A 89 27.91 5.30 -7.15
CA MET A 89 26.69 6.12 -7.01
C MET A 89 26.12 6.20 -5.58
N GLY A 90 26.81 5.67 -4.57
CA GLY A 90 26.37 5.73 -3.17
C GLY A 90 26.76 7.01 -2.41
N SER A 91 27.62 7.84 -3.00
CA SER A 91 27.96 9.18 -2.47
C SER A 91 27.17 10.25 -3.22
N LYS A 92 26.67 11.26 -2.49
CA LYS A 92 26.10 12.46 -3.08
C LYS A 92 27.21 13.27 -3.75
N LEU A 93 27.03 13.68 -5.01
CA LEU A 93 27.99 14.52 -5.75
C LEU A 93 27.37 15.88 -6.08
N GLY A 94 28.16 16.94 -6.00
CA GLY A 94 27.70 18.29 -6.33
C GLY A 94 28.77 19.34 -6.09
N ARG A 95 28.37 20.61 -6.01
CA ARG A 95 29.28 21.73 -5.76
C ARG A 95 29.01 22.33 -4.39
N LYS A 96 30.08 22.57 -3.63
CA LYS A 96 29.96 23.17 -2.29
C LYS A 96 29.66 24.66 -2.39
N ARG A 97 28.63 25.15 -1.69
CA ARG A 97 28.26 26.60 -1.67
C ARG A 97 28.21 27.14 -0.24
N LEU A 98 28.17 28.46 -0.09
CA LEU A 98 28.26 29.13 1.22
C LEU A 98 27.04 28.91 2.14
N LEU A 99 25.88 28.52 1.59
CA LEU A 99 24.60 28.41 2.32
C LEU A 99 23.91 27.06 2.14
N LEU A 100 23.71 26.60 0.90
CA LEU A 100 23.10 25.31 0.55
C LEU A 100 23.89 24.70 -0.60
N ASP A 101 24.37 23.47 -0.43
CA ASP A 101 25.14 22.78 -1.45
C ASP A 101 24.30 22.51 -2.72
N ASP A 102 24.97 22.55 -3.86
CA ASP A 102 24.41 22.34 -5.19
C ASP A 102 24.52 20.86 -5.54
N VAL A 103 23.56 20.05 -5.09
CA VAL A 103 23.57 18.59 -5.28
C VAL A 103 23.19 18.27 -6.73
N ILE A 104 24.06 17.54 -7.43
CA ILE A 104 23.81 17.03 -8.78
C ILE A 104 23.34 15.56 -8.70
N TRP A 105 23.96 14.78 -7.82
CA TRP A 105 23.59 13.39 -7.55
C TRP A 105 23.29 13.18 -6.06
N ILE A 106 22.09 12.77 -5.62
CA ILE A 106 20.84 12.68 -6.39
C ILE A 106 19.98 13.92 -6.10
N ASP A 107 19.73 14.74 -7.13
CA ASP A 107 18.66 15.73 -7.14
C ASP A 107 17.56 15.28 -8.13
N PRO A 108 16.41 14.78 -7.64
CA PRO A 108 15.32 14.32 -8.50
C PRO A 108 14.81 15.39 -9.48
N ILE A 109 14.83 16.67 -9.08
CA ILE A 109 14.38 17.78 -9.94
C ILE A 109 15.43 18.07 -11.02
N GLY A 110 16.72 18.07 -10.64
CA GLY A 110 17.83 18.19 -11.59
C GLY A 110 17.88 17.04 -12.61
N ILE A 111 17.63 15.80 -12.16
CA ILE A 111 17.52 14.63 -13.04
C ILE A 111 16.38 14.80 -14.05
N LEU A 112 15.20 15.26 -13.61
CA LEU A 112 14.08 15.57 -14.51
C LEU A 112 14.43 16.65 -15.54
N ALA A 113 15.25 17.63 -15.15
CA ALA A 113 15.71 18.71 -16.02
C ALA A 113 16.89 18.32 -16.94
N GLY A 114 17.40 17.08 -16.87
CA GLY A 114 18.51 16.61 -17.69
C GLY A 114 19.90 17.04 -17.19
N GLU A 115 20.03 17.43 -15.93
CA GLU A 115 21.30 17.92 -15.36
C GLU A 115 22.34 16.80 -15.12
N LEU A 116 22.02 15.54 -15.43
CA LEU A 116 22.96 14.42 -15.34
C LEU A 116 24.18 14.57 -16.26
N ASN A 117 24.06 15.34 -17.35
CA ASN A 117 25.20 15.67 -18.21
C ASN A 117 26.31 16.43 -17.48
N GLU A 118 26.00 17.14 -16.40
CA GLU A 118 27.01 17.83 -15.60
C GLU A 118 27.96 16.88 -14.87
N LEU A 119 27.62 15.59 -14.79
CA LEU A 119 28.50 14.58 -14.19
C LEU A 119 29.63 14.15 -15.15
N ALA A 120 29.52 14.40 -16.45
CA ALA A 120 30.51 14.02 -17.46
C ALA A 120 31.89 14.66 -17.16
N LEU A 121 32.95 13.86 -17.16
CA LEU A 121 34.30 14.32 -16.77
C LEU A 121 35.06 15.06 -17.88
N ASP A 122 34.57 15.07 -19.11
CA ASP A 122 35.23 15.66 -20.29
C ASP A 122 34.83 17.11 -20.60
N GLN A 123 33.87 17.69 -19.86
CA GLN A 123 33.41 19.07 -20.06
C GLN A 123 34.28 20.17 -19.41
N GLY A 124 35.47 19.83 -18.91
CA GLY A 124 36.47 20.81 -18.44
C GLY A 124 36.14 21.55 -17.13
N LYS A 125 35.10 21.13 -16.40
CA LYS A 125 34.75 21.67 -15.06
C LYS A 125 35.04 20.63 -13.97
N ASP A 126 36.22 20.70 -13.36
CA ASP A 126 36.61 19.82 -12.25
C ASP A 126 36.24 20.43 -10.88
N ASP A 127 34.96 20.74 -10.67
CA ASP A 127 34.45 21.38 -9.45
C ASP A 127 33.45 20.52 -8.64
N VAL A 128 33.13 19.33 -9.15
CA VAL A 128 32.22 18.38 -8.49
C VAL A 128 32.96 17.59 -7.40
N VAL A 129 32.41 17.64 -6.19
CA VAL A 129 32.97 17.03 -4.98
C VAL A 129 31.93 16.14 -4.27
N PRO A 130 32.37 15.16 -3.45
CA PRO A 130 31.46 14.41 -2.59
C PRO A 130 30.88 15.30 -1.48
N LEU A 131 29.56 15.28 -1.31
CA LEU A 131 28.81 16.08 -0.32
C LEU A 131 28.26 15.26 0.86
N GLY A 132 28.33 13.93 0.79
CA GLY A 132 27.77 13.00 1.78
C GLY A 132 27.45 11.65 1.16
N VAL A 133 26.64 10.84 1.82
CA VAL A 133 26.17 9.54 1.29
C VAL A 133 24.67 9.53 1.03
N LEU A 134 24.19 8.56 0.27
CA LEU A 134 22.76 8.29 0.16
C LEU A 134 22.25 7.67 1.48
N LEU A 135 21.70 8.51 2.36
CA LEU A 135 21.32 8.10 3.72
C LEU A 135 20.32 6.94 3.75
N PHE A 136 19.38 6.88 2.80
CA PHE A 136 18.41 5.80 2.75
C PHE A 136 19.07 4.42 2.50
N ALA A 137 20.28 4.37 1.95
CA ALA A 137 21.02 3.14 1.68
C ALA A 137 22.05 2.78 2.77
N TYR A 138 22.57 3.77 3.53
CA TYR A 138 23.71 3.54 4.43
C TYR A 138 23.49 3.98 5.88
N LEU A 139 22.41 4.70 6.19
CA LEU A 139 22.22 5.24 7.54
C LEU A 139 21.95 4.14 8.58
N MET A 140 21.20 3.10 8.22
CA MET A 140 20.89 2.00 9.15
C MET A 140 22.16 1.29 9.65
N ILE A 141 23.14 1.03 8.77
CA ILE A 141 24.40 0.39 9.18
C ILE A 141 25.25 1.30 10.06
N LYS A 142 25.30 2.61 9.79
CA LYS A 142 25.99 3.58 10.67
C LYS A 142 25.36 3.59 12.05
N LEU A 143 24.04 3.73 12.13
CA LEU A 143 23.35 3.80 13.42
C LEU A 143 23.43 2.47 14.19
N SER A 144 23.37 1.33 13.50
CA SER A 144 23.57 0.01 14.12
C SER A 144 24.96 -0.13 14.75
N LEU A 145 26.01 0.32 14.05
CA LEU A 145 27.38 0.31 14.57
C LEU A 145 27.53 1.25 15.77
N ARG A 146 26.97 2.46 15.71
CA ARG A 146 27.02 3.42 16.83
C ARG A 146 26.25 2.90 18.04
N ALA A 147 25.08 2.28 17.84
CA ALA A 147 24.32 1.62 18.90
C ALA A 147 25.12 0.46 19.54
N ALA A 148 25.91 -0.26 18.74
CA ALA A 148 26.84 -1.29 19.23
C ALA A 148 28.09 -0.73 19.93
N GLY A 149 28.32 0.59 19.90
CA GLY A 149 29.41 1.27 20.61
C GLY A 149 30.63 1.60 19.75
N PHE A 150 30.55 1.43 18.43
CA PHE A 150 31.60 1.82 17.49
C PHE A 150 31.53 3.31 17.17
N ASP A 151 32.69 3.94 16.98
CA ASP A 151 32.78 5.30 16.44
C ASP A 151 32.75 5.23 14.91
N ALA A 152 31.54 5.09 14.35
CA ALA A 152 31.32 4.84 12.94
C ALA A 152 30.98 6.11 12.14
N ASP A 153 31.73 6.37 11.08
CA ASP A 153 31.53 7.50 10.16
C ASP A 153 31.61 7.08 8.69
N PHE A 154 30.98 7.87 7.82
CA PHE A 154 31.05 7.66 6.37
C PHE A 154 32.36 8.20 5.78
N HIS A 155 32.82 7.53 4.72
CA HIS A 155 33.84 8.05 3.80
C HIS A 155 33.23 8.20 2.39
N PRO A 156 32.54 9.32 2.10
CA PRO A 156 32.04 9.58 0.76
C PRO A 156 33.20 9.95 -0.18
N TYR A 157 33.09 9.55 -1.44
CA TYR A 157 34.11 9.77 -2.47
C TYR A 157 33.49 9.99 -3.86
N ASP A 158 34.24 10.63 -4.75
CA ASP A 158 33.83 10.83 -6.15
C ASP A 158 33.99 9.51 -6.92
N TRP A 159 32.94 8.71 -6.94
CA TRP A 159 32.88 7.38 -7.55
C TRP A 159 33.11 7.37 -9.06
N ARG A 160 33.17 8.53 -9.73
CA ARG A 160 33.52 8.64 -11.14
C ARG A 160 35.03 8.45 -11.39
N ARG A 161 35.87 8.76 -10.40
CA ARG A 161 37.35 8.76 -10.51
C ARG A 161 37.95 7.36 -10.42
N ASP A 162 39.22 7.24 -10.79
CA ASP A 162 39.96 5.98 -10.77
C ASP A 162 40.23 5.47 -9.35
N LEU A 163 40.15 4.15 -9.18
CA LEU A 163 40.35 3.42 -7.93
C LEU A 163 41.71 3.68 -7.27
N PRO A 164 42.86 3.72 -7.97
CA PRO A 164 44.14 4.03 -7.34
C PRO A 164 44.17 5.42 -6.69
N SER A 165 43.66 6.45 -7.37
CA SER A 165 43.59 7.81 -6.83
C SER A 165 42.63 7.90 -5.64
N LEU A 166 41.48 7.24 -5.72
CA LEU A 166 40.53 7.14 -4.61
C LEU A 166 41.15 6.42 -3.40
N GLY A 167 41.84 5.31 -3.65
CA GLY A 167 42.56 4.55 -2.64
C GLY A 167 43.66 5.37 -1.96
N ALA A 168 44.48 6.10 -2.71
CA ALA A 168 45.53 6.96 -2.15
C ALA A 168 44.96 8.07 -1.26
N LYS A 169 43.86 8.72 -1.69
CA LYS A 169 43.15 9.72 -0.87
C LYS A 169 42.61 9.10 0.42
N PHE A 170 42.05 7.91 0.35
CA PHE A 170 41.51 7.23 1.52
C PHE A 170 42.61 6.71 2.46
N ALA A 171 43.72 6.20 1.93
CA ALA A 171 44.88 5.77 2.71
C ALA A 171 45.43 6.92 3.56
N LYS A 172 45.52 8.13 2.99
CA LYS A 172 45.88 9.34 3.73
C LYS A 172 44.94 9.57 4.91
N ARG A 173 43.62 9.53 4.69
CA ARG A 173 42.62 9.71 5.76
C ARG A 173 42.74 8.65 6.86
N ILE A 174 43.00 7.38 6.51
CA ILE A 174 43.21 6.32 7.51
C ILE A 174 44.47 6.60 8.33
N ASN A 175 45.56 6.98 7.68
CA ASN A 175 46.83 7.25 8.36
C ASN A 175 46.75 8.50 9.26
N ASP A 176 45.93 9.49 8.89
CA ASP A 176 45.66 10.70 9.69
C ASP A 176 44.91 10.40 11.01
N GLU A 177 44.15 9.30 11.11
CA GLU A 177 43.47 8.89 12.35
C GLU A 177 44.47 8.46 13.46
N GLN A 178 45.70 8.06 13.09
CA GLN A 178 46.78 7.62 13.98
C GLN A 178 46.39 6.50 14.98
N LYS A 179 45.26 5.84 14.75
CA LYS A 179 44.69 4.77 15.57
C LYS A 179 44.28 3.60 14.69
N PRO A 180 44.08 2.40 15.26
CA PRO A 180 43.52 1.28 14.52
C PRO A 180 42.11 1.59 14.02
N VAL A 181 41.82 1.18 12.78
CA VAL A 181 40.54 1.45 12.10
C VAL A 181 39.98 0.16 11.49
N HIS A 182 38.67 -0.03 11.60
CA HIS A 182 37.93 -1.03 10.83
C HIS A 182 37.23 -0.39 9.64
N LEU A 183 37.05 -1.16 8.57
CA LEU A 183 36.42 -0.74 7.34
C LEU A 183 35.19 -1.61 7.07
N VAL A 184 34.06 -0.99 6.75
CA VAL A 184 32.87 -1.66 6.24
C VAL A 184 32.57 -1.07 4.87
N ALA A 185 32.72 -1.87 3.83
CA ALA A 185 32.79 -1.35 2.47
C ALA A 185 31.80 -2.09 1.57
N HIS A 186 30.89 -1.36 0.95
CA HIS A 186 29.87 -1.89 0.06
C HIS A 186 30.29 -1.75 -1.39
N SER A 187 30.13 -2.82 -2.19
CA SER A 187 30.34 -2.80 -3.65
C SER A 187 31.70 -2.20 -4.03
N MET A 188 31.75 -1.19 -4.93
CA MET A 188 32.96 -0.45 -5.32
C MET A 188 33.79 0.07 -4.12
N GLY A 189 33.15 0.39 -2.98
CA GLY A 189 33.85 0.83 -1.78
C GLY A 189 34.86 -0.19 -1.27
N GLY A 190 34.61 -1.49 -1.47
CA GLY A 190 35.55 -2.55 -1.12
C GLY A 190 36.81 -2.52 -1.97
N LEU A 191 36.69 -2.15 -3.25
CA LEU A 191 37.83 -1.95 -4.15
C LEU A 191 38.63 -0.71 -3.75
N VAL A 192 37.95 0.39 -3.38
CA VAL A 192 38.62 1.60 -2.85
C VAL A 192 39.39 1.28 -1.57
N ALA A 193 38.81 0.49 -0.66
CA ALA A 193 39.49 0.03 0.55
C ALA A 193 40.73 -0.84 0.23
N ARG A 194 40.62 -1.77 -0.73
CA ARG A 194 41.75 -2.59 -1.19
C ARG A 194 42.84 -1.75 -1.88
N ALA A 195 42.46 -0.72 -2.63
CA ALA A 195 43.39 0.23 -3.23
C ALA A 195 44.12 1.05 -2.14
N ALA A 196 43.40 1.49 -1.10
CA ALA A 196 43.98 2.22 0.03
C ALA A 196 45.00 1.39 0.80
N LEU A 197 44.69 0.10 1.04
CA LEU A 197 45.64 -0.83 1.65
C LEU A 197 46.91 -0.99 0.80
N LYS A 198 46.76 -1.12 -0.52
CA LYS A 198 47.91 -1.18 -1.44
C LYS A 198 48.70 0.13 -1.48
N ALA A 199 48.03 1.26 -1.27
CA ALA A 199 48.64 2.59 -1.18
C ALA A 199 49.26 2.92 0.19
N GLY A 200 49.29 1.97 1.14
CA GLY A 200 49.97 2.13 2.42
C GLY A 200 49.09 2.56 3.60
N ALA A 201 47.80 2.22 3.60
CA ALA A 201 46.96 2.35 4.78
C ALA A 201 47.38 1.35 5.87
N ALA A 202 48.22 1.79 6.81
CA ALA A 202 48.94 0.90 7.73
C ALA A 202 48.09 0.39 8.91
N ASN A 203 47.12 1.18 9.37
CA ASN A 203 46.42 0.94 10.64
C ASN A 203 45.04 0.25 10.48
N VAL A 204 44.82 -0.49 9.39
CA VAL A 204 43.55 -1.20 9.18
C VAL A 204 43.58 -2.57 9.86
N GLU A 205 42.67 -2.80 10.81
CA GLU A 205 42.56 -4.07 11.55
C GLU A 205 41.58 -5.05 10.90
N ARG A 206 40.50 -4.54 10.30
CA ARG A 206 39.48 -5.36 9.65
C ARG A 206 38.92 -4.64 8.43
N LEU A 207 38.69 -5.39 7.35
CA LEU A 207 37.90 -4.96 6.20
C LEU A 207 36.75 -5.94 6.01
N ILE A 208 35.52 -5.48 6.22
CA ILE A 208 34.31 -6.22 5.90
C ILE A 208 33.77 -5.71 4.58
N MET A 209 33.71 -6.58 3.59
CA MET A 209 33.22 -6.32 2.24
C MET A 209 31.79 -6.81 2.11
N LEU A 210 30.90 -5.96 1.63
CA LEU A 210 29.50 -6.29 1.35
C LEU A 210 29.32 -6.32 -0.18
N GLY A 211 29.20 -7.52 -0.77
CA GLY A 211 28.99 -7.67 -2.22
C GLY A 211 30.07 -7.07 -3.11
N THR A 212 31.33 -6.94 -2.64
CA THR A 212 32.40 -6.28 -3.42
C THR A 212 32.70 -7.05 -4.73
N PRO A 213 32.69 -6.38 -5.91
CA PRO A 213 33.07 -6.99 -7.19
C PRO A 213 34.58 -7.15 -7.31
N ASN A 214 35.16 -8.05 -6.54
CA ASN A 214 36.61 -8.21 -6.40
C ASN A 214 37.36 -8.53 -7.70
N TYR A 215 36.66 -9.17 -8.66
CA TYR A 215 37.13 -9.45 -10.02
C TYR A 215 36.21 -8.83 -11.10
N GLY A 216 35.49 -7.77 -10.73
CA GLY A 216 34.60 -7.04 -11.63
C GLY A 216 33.15 -7.53 -11.65
N SER A 217 32.36 -7.02 -12.60
CA SER A 217 30.95 -7.37 -12.80
C SER A 217 30.52 -7.15 -14.26
N PHE A 218 29.59 -7.98 -14.74
CA PHE A 218 28.96 -7.80 -16.05
C PHE A 218 27.95 -6.64 -16.10
N ALA A 219 27.62 -6.01 -14.97
CA ALA A 219 26.84 -4.77 -14.95
C ALA A 219 27.58 -3.62 -15.66
N ILE A 220 28.92 -3.64 -15.68
CA ILE A 220 29.75 -2.61 -16.32
C ILE A 220 29.56 -2.58 -17.83
N PRO A 221 29.73 -3.70 -18.58
CA PRO A 221 29.42 -3.70 -20.00
C PRO A 221 27.95 -3.38 -20.27
N GLN A 222 27.00 -3.80 -19.43
CA GLN A 222 25.60 -3.38 -19.61
C GLN A 222 25.41 -1.86 -19.45
N ALA A 223 26.07 -1.23 -18.48
CA ALA A 223 25.95 0.20 -18.20
C ALA A 223 26.54 1.04 -19.34
N LEU A 224 27.72 0.67 -19.83
CA LEU A 224 28.35 1.32 -20.99
C LEU A 224 27.54 1.14 -22.29
N ARG A 225 26.64 0.15 -22.32
CA ARG A 225 25.74 -0.13 -23.44
C ARG A 225 24.35 0.49 -23.29
N GLY A 226 24.04 1.16 -22.18
CA GLY A 226 22.70 1.66 -21.88
C GLY A 226 21.66 0.57 -21.59
N THR A 227 22.09 -0.67 -21.36
CA THR A 227 21.21 -1.85 -21.19
C THR A 227 21.07 -2.31 -19.74
N TYR A 228 21.85 -1.72 -18.82
CA TYR A 228 21.75 -2.00 -17.39
C TYR A 228 20.45 -1.44 -16.81
N ASP A 229 19.79 -2.19 -15.93
CA ASP A 229 18.46 -1.82 -15.43
C ASP A 229 18.45 -0.47 -14.70
N VAL A 230 19.45 -0.21 -13.87
CA VAL A 230 19.60 1.08 -13.17
C VAL A 230 19.78 2.23 -14.16
N VAL A 231 20.54 2.04 -15.23
CA VAL A 231 20.73 3.08 -16.28
C VAL A 231 19.42 3.36 -17.00
N LYS A 232 18.66 2.33 -17.37
CA LYS A 232 17.36 2.47 -18.01
C LYS A 232 16.35 3.19 -17.12
N LYS A 233 16.40 2.93 -15.81
CA LYS A 233 15.55 3.61 -14.82
C LYS A 233 15.92 5.06 -14.62
N VAL A 234 17.21 5.37 -14.43
CA VAL A 234 17.67 6.76 -14.34
C VAL A 234 17.26 7.54 -15.59
N ALA A 235 17.43 6.95 -16.79
CA ALA A 235 17.00 7.53 -18.05
C ALA A 235 15.47 7.69 -18.20
N ALA A 236 14.67 6.82 -17.57
CA ALA A 236 13.21 6.96 -17.58
C ALA A 236 12.73 8.21 -16.84
N PHE A 237 13.57 8.78 -15.96
CA PHE A 237 13.30 10.00 -15.21
C PHE A 237 14.03 11.23 -15.77
N ASP A 238 14.90 11.05 -16.77
CA ASP A 238 15.53 12.16 -17.50
C ASP A 238 14.65 12.52 -18.71
N LEU A 239 14.10 13.75 -18.71
CA LEU A 239 13.26 14.24 -19.80
C LEU A 239 14.06 14.62 -21.05
N ALA A 240 15.37 14.85 -20.91
CA ALA A 240 16.26 15.31 -21.96
C ALA A 240 17.02 14.16 -22.63
N HIS A 241 17.42 13.12 -21.89
CA HIS A 241 18.34 12.07 -22.39
C HIS A 241 17.77 10.65 -22.31
N GLY A 242 18.07 9.83 -23.32
CA GLY A 242 17.76 8.39 -23.32
C GLY A 242 18.85 7.53 -22.65
N PRO A 243 18.60 6.22 -22.41
CA PRO A 243 19.58 5.31 -21.80
C PRO A 243 20.89 5.20 -22.58
N GLU A 244 20.81 5.21 -23.92
CA GLU A 244 22.00 5.14 -24.79
C GLU A 244 22.79 6.46 -24.81
N GLU A 245 22.11 7.60 -24.75
CA GLU A 245 22.73 8.94 -24.69
C GLU A 245 23.46 9.13 -23.35
N LEU A 246 22.82 8.83 -22.21
CA LEU A 246 23.49 8.86 -20.91
C LEU A 246 24.67 7.89 -20.83
N ALA A 247 24.55 6.72 -21.44
CA ALA A 247 25.67 5.76 -21.53
C ALA A 247 26.84 6.32 -22.36
N SER A 248 26.55 6.90 -23.53
CA SER A 248 27.55 7.47 -24.45
C SER A 248 28.23 8.71 -23.89
N ASP A 249 27.45 9.64 -23.33
CA ASP A 249 27.93 11.02 -23.11
C ASP A 249 28.31 11.27 -21.65
N VAL A 250 27.77 10.48 -20.71
CA VAL A 250 28.00 10.65 -19.28
C VAL A 250 28.77 9.46 -18.70
N PHE A 251 28.18 8.27 -18.67
CA PHE A 251 28.77 7.11 -17.98
C PHE A 251 30.05 6.60 -18.66
N SER A 252 30.17 6.76 -19.98
CA SER A 252 31.40 6.41 -20.72
C SER A 252 32.61 7.24 -20.28
N THR A 253 32.42 8.37 -19.58
CA THR A 253 33.49 9.27 -19.14
C THR A 253 34.13 8.86 -17.81
N PHE A 254 33.63 7.84 -17.10
CA PHE A 254 34.00 7.55 -15.71
C PHE A 254 35.07 6.46 -15.59
N PRO A 255 36.36 6.76 -15.31
CA PRO A 255 37.38 5.74 -15.12
C PRO A 255 37.03 4.69 -14.05
N GLY A 256 36.37 5.12 -12.95
CA GLY A 256 35.98 4.23 -11.86
C GLY A 256 35.03 3.11 -12.29
N LEU A 257 34.17 3.38 -13.27
CA LEU A 257 33.25 2.39 -13.85
C LEU A 257 34.01 1.32 -14.64
N TYR A 258 34.95 1.74 -15.50
CA TYR A 258 35.76 0.84 -16.33
C TYR A 258 36.64 -0.08 -15.49
N GLN A 259 37.14 0.40 -14.35
CA GLN A 259 38.05 -0.38 -13.50
C GLN A 259 37.33 -1.48 -12.69
N MET A 260 36.02 -1.62 -12.84
CA MET A 260 35.22 -2.75 -12.35
C MET A 260 34.83 -3.75 -13.46
N MET A 261 35.42 -3.63 -14.65
CA MET A 261 35.22 -4.59 -15.75
C MET A 261 35.63 -6.01 -15.31
N PRO A 262 34.98 -7.07 -15.81
CA PRO A 262 35.39 -8.44 -15.54
C PRO A 262 36.87 -8.69 -15.85
N TRP A 263 37.59 -9.26 -14.89
CA TRP A 263 39.00 -9.56 -15.03
C TRP A 263 39.22 -10.71 -16.02
N LYS A 264 40.25 -10.60 -16.87
CA LYS A 264 40.59 -11.61 -17.90
C LYS A 264 40.82 -13.01 -17.30
N GLU A 265 41.31 -13.07 -16.06
CA GLU A 265 41.56 -14.32 -15.33
C GLU A 265 40.27 -15.04 -14.92
N LYS A 266 39.15 -14.31 -14.79
CA LYS A 266 37.84 -14.87 -14.44
C LYS A 266 36.93 -15.01 -15.66
N PHE A 267 37.16 -14.22 -16.70
CA PHE A 267 36.33 -14.20 -17.90
C PHE A 267 37.14 -13.82 -19.14
N SER A 268 37.16 -14.72 -20.13
CA SER A 268 37.93 -14.54 -21.37
C SER A 268 37.14 -14.80 -22.66
N ALA A 269 35.84 -15.12 -22.56
CA ALA A 269 35.01 -15.44 -23.73
C ALA A 269 34.84 -14.23 -24.68
N VAL A 270 34.98 -13.01 -24.16
CA VAL A 270 35.03 -11.76 -24.94
C VAL A 270 36.12 -10.85 -24.36
N ASN A 271 36.99 -10.30 -25.21
CA ASN A 271 38.03 -9.37 -24.76
C ASN A 271 37.48 -7.96 -24.52
N LEU A 272 36.85 -7.75 -23.37
CA LEU A 272 36.21 -6.47 -23.05
C LEU A 272 37.16 -5.27 -22.99
N TYR A 273 38.48 -5.48 -23.03
CA TYR A 273 39.50 -4.44 -22.93
C TYR A 273 39.91 -3.92 -24.31
N ASP A 274 39.37 -4.49 -25.37
CA ASP A 274 39.59 -4.07 -26.75
C ASP A 274 38.27 -3.59 -27.37
N GLU A 275 38.20 -2.31 -27.70
CA GLU A 275 37.03 -1.65 -28.30
C GLU A 275 36.56 -2.39 -29.58
N ALA A 276 37.49 -2.94 -30.36
CA ALA A 276 37.17 -3.63 -31.62
C ALA A 276 36.31 -4.89 -31.42
N THR A 277 36.28 -5.44 -30.21
CA THR A 277 35.47 -6.64 -29.90
C THR A 277 34.06 -6.32 -29.40
N TRP A 278 33.74 -5.05 -29.18
CA TRP A 278 32.41 -4.64 -28.75
C TRP A 278 31.44 -4.58 -29.95
N PRO A 279 30.14 -4.87 -29.74
CA PRO A 279 29.12 -4.74 -30.77
C PRO A 279 29.11 -3.35 -31.43
N THR A 280 28.97 -3.34 -32.76
CA THR A 280 29.00 -2.11 -33.57
C THR A 280 27.71 -1.29 -33.48
N THR A 281 26.57 -1.94 -33.24
CA THR A 281 25.29 -1.26 -32.97
C THR A 281 25.29 -0.75 -31.54
N GLY A 282 24.77 0.46 -31.24
CA GLY A 282 24.63 1.06 -29.89
C GLY A 282 25.92 1.67 -29.28
N PRO A 283 25.88 2.19 -28.02
CA PRO A 283 27.00 2.93 -27.41
C PRO A 283 28.29 2.12 -27.26
N ARG A 284 29.47 2.73 -27.46
CA ARG A 284 30.76 2.04 -27.36
C ARG A 284 31.66 2.64 -26.28
N PRO A 285 32.50 1.83 -25.63
CA PRO A 285 33.45 2.31 -24.62
C PRO A 285 34.55 3.17 -25.24
N ARG A 286 35.22 3.97 -24.40
CA ARG A 286 36.39 4.78 -24.80
C ARG A 286 37.66 3.94 -24.72
N ALA A 287 38.42 3.89 -25.82
CA ALA A 287 39.61 3.05 -25.95
C ALA A 287 40.73 3.38 -24.95
N ASP A 288 40.90 4.65 -24.60
CA ASP A 288 41.88 5.09 -23.60
C ASP A 288 41.54 4.60 -22.19
N LEU A 289 40.26 4.64 -21.80
CA LEU A 289 39.80 4.12 -20.52
C LEU A 289 39.84 2.60 -20.46
N LEU A 290 39.58 1.89 -21.56
CA LEU A 290 39.76 0.43 -21.64
C LEU A 290 41.22 0.01 -21.39
N ARG A 291 42.19 0.73 -21.99
CA ARG A 291 43.63 0.47 -21.79
C ARG A 291 44.09 0.70 -20.35
N ALA A 292 43.36 1.50 -19.59
CA ALA A 292 43.69 1.82 -18.19
C ALA A 292 43.21 0.76 -17.18
N ILE A 293 42.46 -0.27 -17.59
CA ILE A 293 41.87 -1.27 -16.69
C ILE A 293 42.94 -2.20 -16.11
N GLU A 294 43.68 -2.89 -16.97
CA GLU A 294 44.60 -3.97 -16.56
C GLU A 294 45.69 -3.53 -15.56
N PRO A 295 46.32 -2.34 -15.69
CA PRO A 295 47.31 -1.87 -14.71
C PRO A 295 46.75 -1.69 -13.28
N VAL A 296 45.43 -1.51 -13.13
CA VAL A 296 44.78 -1.26 -11.83
C VAL A 296 44.69 -2.52 -10.99
N HIS A 297 44.66 -3.70 -11.61
CA HIS A 297 44.58 -4.98 -10.88
C HIS A 297 45.76 -5.13 -9.90
N ALA A 298 46.96 -4.76 -10.34
CA ALA A 298 48.18 -4.76 -9.51
C ALA A 298 48.19 -3.69 -8.41
N LYS A 299 47.25 -2.73 -8.44
CA LYS A 299 47.07 -1.64 -7.46
C LYS A 299 46.01 -1.97 -6.41
N LEU A 300 45.45 -3.18 -6.41
CA LEU A 300 44.53 -3.65 -5.38
C LEU A 300 45.24 -4.65 -4.48
N ALA A 301 45.01 -4.56 -3.16
CA ALA A 301 45.49 -5.56 -2.22
C ALA A 301 44.88 -6.94 -2.54
N SER A 302 45.69 -8.00 -2.45
CA SER A 302 45.22 -9.39 -2.53
C SER A 302 44.38 -9.76 -1.29
N GLY A 303 43.82 -10.98 -1.26
CA GLY A 303 43.21 -11.52 -0.06
C GLY A 303 44.16 -11.44 1.14
N ASP A 304 43.62 -11.03 2.29
CA ASP A 304 44.36 -10.81 3.54
C ASP A 304 43.49 -11.37 4.68
N LYS A 305 44.12 -11.93 5.72
CA LYS A 305 43.42 -12.49 6.90
C LYS A 305 42.55 -11.46 7.64
N ARG A 306 42.76 -10.17 7.39
CA ARG A 306 41.95 -9.07 7.90
C ARG A 306 40.62 -8.91 7.17
N PHE A 307 40.45 -9.55 6.02
CA PHE A 307 39.29 -9.36 5.16
C PHE A 307 38.20 -10.37 5.51
N VAL A 308 36.95 -9.94 5.38
CA VAL A 308 35.77 -10.79 5.45
C VAL A 308 34.82 -10.36 4.35
N LEU A 309 34.22 -11.31 3.65
CA LEU A 309 33.19 -11.05 2.64
C LEU A 309 31.83 -11.49 3.17
N ILE A 310 30.82 -10.64 3.02
CA ILE A 310 29.41 -11.00 3.11
C ILE A 310 28.84 -10.85 1.69
N ALA A 311 28.50 -11.97 1.06
CA ALA A 311 28.04 -12.05 -0.31
C ALA A 311 26.52 -12.31 -0.37
N GLY A 312 25.82 -11.51 -1.18
CA GLY A 312 24.45 -11.82 -1.57
C GLY A 312 24.41 -13.02 -2.53
N VAL A 313 23.40 -13.87 -2.39
CA VAL A 313 23.18 -15.06 -3.21
C VAL A 313 21.70 -15.23 -3.57
N ASN A 314 21.41 -16.14 -4.51
CA ASN A 314 20.07 -16.49 -4.94
C ASN A 314 19.30 -15.36 -5.65
N GLN A 315 20.02 -14.40 -6.21
CA GLN A 315 19.48 -13.34 -7.08
C GLN A 315 19.86 -13.60 -8.54
N ASP A 316 18.97 -13.26 -9.47
CA ASP A 316 19.24 -13.39 -10.91
C ASP A 316 20.40 -12.45 -11.30
N THR A 317 21.56 -13.05 -11.52
CA THR A 317 22.82 -12.35 -11.75
C THR A 317 23.40 -12.79 -13.07
N ILE A 318 23.87 -11.84 -13.88
CA ILE A 318 24.64 -12.18 -15.08
C ILE A 318 25.96 -12.79 -14.62
N THR A 319 26.19 -14.04 -14.96
CA THR A 319 27.35 -14.84 -14.56
C THR A 319 28.26 -15.21 -15.74
N GLY A 320 27.82 -14.93 -16.97
CA GLY A 320 28.61 -15.12 -18.18
C GLY A 320 28.16 -14.19 -19.30
N MET A 321 28.97 -14.09 -20.36
CA MET A 321 28.65 -13.30 -21.55
C MET A 321 29.38 -13.86 -22.77
N ARG A 322 28.78 -13.71 -23.96
CA ARG A 322 29.38 -14.05 -25.25
C ARG A 322 28.85 -13.13 -26.34
N ILE A 323 29.41 -13.22 -27.55
CA ILE A 323 28.86 -12.55 -28.74
C ILE A 323 27.99 -13.54 -29.51
N GLU A 324 26.75 -13.15 -29.82
CA GLU A 324 25.79 -13.93 -30.61
C GLU A 324 25.10 -12.97 -31.60
N ASN A 325 25.12 -13.30 -32.90
CA ASN A 325 24.54 -12.45 -33.97
C ASN A 325 25.03 -11.00 -33.99
N GLY A 326 26.32 -10.76 -33.68
CA GLY A 326 26.93 -9.43 -33.69
C GLY A 326 26.57 -8.54 -32.50
N ASP A 327 25.91 -9.08 -31.46
CA ASP A 327 25.58 -8.39 -30.22
C ASP A 327 25.94 -9.24 -28.98
N PHE A 328 25.92 -8.65 -27.79
CA PHE A 328 26.17 -9.38 -26.55
C PHE A 328 24.99 -10.30 -26.18
N ALA A 329 25.30 -11.48 -25.66
CA ALA A 329 24.36 -12.41 -25.05
C ALA A 329 24.85 -12.77 -23.64
N TYR A 330 24.02 -12.49 -22.63
CA TYR A 330 24.37 -12.53 -21.21
C TYR A 330 23.80 -13.75 -20.52
N GLU A 331 24.63 -14.58 -19.89
CA GLU A 331 24.19 -15.75 -19.15
C GLU A 331 23.77 -15.37 -17.73
N VAL A 332 22.57 -15.74 -17.30
CA VAL A 332 21.97 -15.40 -16.01
C VAL A 332 21.78 -16.65 -15.18
N SER A 333 22.26 -16.60 -13.94
CA SER A 333 22.04 -17.66 -12.94
C SER A 333 21.75 -17.05 -11.57
N ARG A 334 21.45 -17.90 -10.59
CA ARG A 334 21.20 -17.51 -9.18
C ARG A 334 22.48 -17.37 -8.35
N ALA A 335 23.65 -17.53 -8.97
CA ALA A 335 24.95 -17.48 -8.32
C ALA A 335 25.47 -16.04 -8.17
N GLY A 336 24.75 -15.22 -7.41
CA GLY A 336 25.14 -13.84 -7.12
C GLY A 336 24.03 -13.04 -6.45
N ASP A 337 24.26 -11.74 -6.33
CA ASP A 337 23.42 -10.78 -5.61
C ASP A 337 22.59 -9.87 -6.53
N GLY A 338 22.52 -10.18 -7.82
CA GLY A 338 21.81 -9.42 -8.86
C GLY A 338 22.72 -8.50 -9.67
N THR A 339 23.89 -8.17 -9.12
CA THR A 339 24.89 -7.30 -9.78
C THR A 339 26.23 -8.02 -9.95
N VAL A 340 26.71 -8.71 -8.91
CA VAL A 340 28.04 -9.29 -8.84
C VAL A 340 27.93 -10.81 -8.84
N PRO A 341 28.50 -11.51 -9.85
CA PRO A 341 28.66 -12.95 -9.80
C PRO A 341 29.36 -13.37 -8.52
N LEU A 342 28.86 -14.42 -7.86
CA LEU A 342 29.49 -14.92 -6.65
C LEU A 342 30.96 -15.31 -6.89
N ASP A 343 31.27 -15.84 -8.06
CA ASP A 343 32.64 -16.19 -8.47
C ASP A 343 33.56 -14.97 -8.62
N PHE A 344 32.99 -13.79 -8.88
CA PHE A 344 33.73 -12.54 -9.00
C PHE A 344 33.80 -11.81 -7.66
N ALA A 345 32.86 -12.07 -6.75
CA ALA A 345 32.88 -11.54 -5.39
C ALA A 345 33.92 -12.25 -4.51
N ARG A 346 34.03 -13.59 -4.60
CA ARG A 346 34.90 -14.39 -3.72
C ARG A 346 36.38 -14.15 -3.97
N LEU A 347 37.10 -13.66 -2.94
CA LEU A 347 38.56 -13.65 -2.92
C LEU A 347 39.09 -14.96 -2.32
N GLU A 348 40.23 -15.41 -2.83
CA GLU A 348 40.97 -16.53 -2.25
C GLU A 348 41.46 -16.17 -0.84
N ASP A 349 41.45 -17.14 0.06
CA ASP A 349 41.84 -17.01 1.48
C ASP A 349 41.07 -15.95 2.30
N VAL A 350 39.90 -15.51 1.82
CA VAL A 350 39.01 -14.58 2.54
C VAL A 350 37.76 -15.31 3.03
N PRO A 351 37.49 -15.34 4.35
CA PRO A 351 36.25 -15.88 4.90
C PRO A 351 35.03 -15.23 4.26
N THR A 352 34.13 -16.07 3.74
CA THR A 352 32.92 -15.63 3.04
C THR A 352 31.68 -16.15 3.74
N TYR A 353 30.78 -15.24 4.07
CA TYR A 353 29.44 -15.51 4.55
C TYR A 353 28.42 -15.19 3.46
N TYR A 354 27.30 -15.91 3.43
CA TYR A 354 26.28 -15.78 2.41
C TYR A 354 24.95 -15.38 3.03
N VAL A 355 24.22 -14.52 2.33
CA VAL A 355 22.88 -14.06 2.69
C VAL A 355 22.01 -14.00 1.43
N GLU A 356 20.76 -14.42 1.52
CA GLU A 356 19.81 -14.27 0.41
C GLU A 356 19.32 -12.82 0.35
N GLU A 357 20.06 -11.97 -0.35
CA GLU A 357 19.77 -10.54 -0.45
C GLU A 357 20.29 -9.95 -1.76
N SER A 358 19.60 -8.91 -2.23
CA SER A 358 19.95 -8.09 -3.39
C SER A 358 21.11 -7.14 -3.10
N HIS A 359 21.92 -6.85 -4.12
CA HIS A 359 23.19 -6.15 -4.02
C HIS A 359 23.15 -4.89 -3.14
N GLY A 360 22.36 -3.87 -3.49
CA GLY A 360 22.35 -2.63 -2.71
C GLY A 360 21.42 -2.60 -1.52
N SER A 361 20.70 -3.69 -1.23
CA SER A 361 19.98 -3.87 0.05
C SER A 361 20.88 -4.44 1.14
N LEU A 362 22.06 -4.98 0.79
CA LEU A 362 23.02 -5.55 1.75
C LEU A 362 23.31 -4.65 2.97
N PRO A 363 23.56 -3.33 2.84
CA PRO A 363 23.85 -2.48 4.01
C PRO A 363 22.61 -2.24 4.90
N ASN A 364 21.41 -2.34 4.35
CA ASN A 364 20.15 -2.15 5.08
C ASN A 364 19.62 -3.45 5.67
N ASN A 365 20.06 -4.62 5.22
CA ASN A 365 19.59 -5.89 5.73
C ASN A 365 20.00 -6.10 7.20
N GLY A 366 19.02 -6.31 8.10
CA GLY A 366 19.27 -6.50 9.53
C GLY A 366 20.22 -7.66 9.86
N ILE A 367 20.15 -8.78 9.13
CA ILE A 367 21.05 -9.94 9.30
C ILE A 367 22.49 -9.55 8.96
N VAL A 368 22.69 -8.77 7.90
CA VAL A 368 24.02 -8.28 7.50
C VAL A 368 24.56 -7.31 8.55
N ARG A 369 23.76 -6.35 9.02
CA ARG A 369 24.19 -5.39 10.06
C ARG A 369 24.59 -6.11 11.36
N ASP A 370 23.80 -7.09 11.79
CA ASP A 370 24.10 -7.93 12.97
C ASP A 370 25.40 -8.72 12.76
N ALA A 371 25.60 -9.27 11.56
CA ALA A 371 26.81 -10.00 11.21
C ALA A 371 28.05 -9.09 11.23
N VAL A 372 27.95 -7.88 10.66
CA VAL A 372 29.02 -6.87 10.69
C VAL A 372 29.42 -6.56 12.13
N VAL A 373 28.45 -6.28 13.01
CA VAL A 373 28.70 -6.02 14.44
C VAL A 373 29.37 -7.22 15.10
N SER A 374 28.88 -8.44 14.83
CA SER A 374 29.44 -9.67 15.40
C SER A 374 30.90 -9.87 14.98
N ILE A 375 31.21 -9.71 13.69
CA ILE A 375 32.55 -9.85 13.11
C ILE A 375 33.52 -8.81 13.70
N LEU A 376 33.09 -7.55 13.81
CA LEU A 376 33.93 -6.50 14.40
C LEU A 376 34.20 -6.73 15.89
N ASN A 377 33.26 -7.34 16.62
CA ASN A 377 33.46 -7.76 18.01
C ASN A 377 34.27 -9.06 18.16
N GLY A 378 34.74 -9.68 17.08
CA GLY A 378 35.48 -10.93 17.11
C GLY A 378 34.62 -12.16 17.41
N THR A 379 33.30 -12.07 17.23
CA THR A 379 32.34 -13.16 17.43
C THR A 379 31.84 -13.74 16.11
N ALA A 380 31.50 -15.03 16.09
CA ALA A 380 30.96 -15.68 14.90
C ALA A 380 29.51 -15.21 14.65
N PRO A 381 29.18 -14.76 13.42
CA PRO A 381 27.83 -14.33 13.10
C PRO A 381 26.88 -15.54 13.00
N GLN A 382 25.70 -15.47 13.63
CA GLN A 382 24.81 -16.66 13.76
C GLN A 382 23.76 -16.83 12.66
N ARG A 383 23.37 -15.74 11.98
CA ARG A 383 22.22 -15.71 11.06
C ARG A 383 22.60 -15.69 9.58
N VAL A 384 23.89 -15.72 9.29
CA VAL A 384 24.43 -15.80 7.92
C VAL A 384 24.90 -17.22 7.63
N MET A 385 24.81 -17.63 6.36
CA MET A 385 25.26 -18.94 5.94
C MET A 385 26.79 -18.94 5.79
N THR A 386 27.46 -20.01 6.20
CA THR A 386 28.93 -20.19 6.01
C THR A 386 29.27 -20.99 4.76
N GLN A 387 28.25 -21.65 4.19
CA GLN A 387 28.35 -22.40 2.96
C GLN A 387 27.12 -22.10 2.10
N TRP A 388 27.34 -22.01 0.80
CA TRP A 388 26.27 -21.89 -0.17
C TRP A 388 26.52 -22.89 -1.29
N SER A 389 25.44 -23.44 -1.83
CA SER A 389 25.46 -24.28 -3.03
C SER A 389 24.36 -23.80 -3.96
N PRO A 390 24.61 -23.81 -5.28
CA PRO A 390 23.60 -23.39 -6.24
C PRO A 390 22.33 -24.25 -6.08
N PRO A 391 21.13 -23.65 -6.15
CA PRO A 391 19.88 -24.39 -6.09
C PRO A 391 19.84 -25.49 -7.15
N ARG A 392 19.60 -26.75 -6.73
CA ARG A 392 19.55 -27.89 -7.66
C ARG A 392 18.41 -27.69 -8.66
N GLY A 393 18.73 -27.62 -9.95
CA GLY A 393 17.75 -27.46 -11.04
C GLY A 393 17.60 -26.04 -11.60
N ALA A 394 18.37 -25.05 -11.11
CA ALA A 394 18.36 -23.71 -11.68
C ALA A 394 18.97 -23.70 -13.10
N ALA A 395 18.14 -23.50 -14.13
CA ALA A 395 18.62 -23.40 -15.51
C ALA A 395 19.34 -22.06 -15.73
N VAL A 396 20.52 -22.10 -16.38
CA VAL A 396 21.21 -20.88 -16.84
C VAL A 396 20.39 -20.27 -17.98
N ARG A 397 19.94 -19.03 -17.78
CA ARG A 397 19.26 -18.20 -18.78
C ARG A 397 20.32 -17.46 -19.62
N VAL A 398 19.95 -16.97 -20.80
CA VAL A 398 20.74 -16.10 -21.69
C VAL A 398 19.84 -14.97 -22.17
N LEU A 399 20.17 -13.74 -21.84
CA LEU A 399 19.46 -12.55 -22.30
C LEU A 399 20.22 -11.98 -23.49
N ARG A 400 19.54 -11.72 -24.61
CA ARG A 400 20.22 -11.14 -25.79
C ARG A 400 20.24 -9.61 -25.68
N GLY A 401 21.30 -8.98 -26.15
CA GLY A 401 21.50 -7.52 -26.09
C GLY A 401 20.38 -6.74 -26.76
N ALA A 402 19.87 -7.24 -27.90
CA ALA A 402 18.70 -6.66 -28.58
C ALA A 402 17.41 -6.72 -27.73
N GLU A 403 17.20 -7.79 -26.96
CA GLU A 403 16.05 -7.93 -26.04
C GLU A 403 16.17 -6.94 -24.87
N LEU A 404 17.40 -6.70 -24.38
CA LEU A 404 17.67 -5.78 -23.28
C LEU A 404 17.62 -4.30 -23.66
N ARG A 405 17.73 -3.98 -24.96
CA ARG A 405 17.59 -2.63 -25.54
C ARG A 405 16.13 -2.21 -25.74
N GLN A 406 15.17 -3.13 -25.70
CA GLN A 406 13.75 -2.76 -25.70
C GLN A 406 13.41 -2.03 -24.40
N ASN A 407 12.98 -0.79 -24.52
CA ASN A 407 12.84 0.11 -23.39
C ASN A 407 11.46 -0.04 -22.74
N VAL A 408 11.34 -0.97 -21.79
CA VAL A 408 10.07 -1.32 -21.09
C VAL A 408 9.47 -0.12 -20.30
N TYR A 409 10.23 0.97 -20.15
CA TYR A 409 9.86 2.16 -19.39
C TYR A 409 9.43 3.36 -20.26
N GLU A 410 9.34 3.22 -21.60
CA GLU A 410 8.97 4.32 -22.52
C GLU A 410 7.62 4.98 -22.20
N GLY A 411 6.66 4.24 -21.63
CA GLY A 411 5.34 4.77 -21.23
C GLY A 411 5.32 5.62 -19.94
N ARG A 412 6.46 5.85 -19.30
CA ARG A 412 6.58 6.63 -18.04
C ARG A 412 7.28 7.99 -18.21
N ARG A 413 7.80 8.30 -19.40
CA ARG A 413 8.44 9.58 -19.69
C ARG A 413 7.41 10.72 -19.61
N GLY A 414 7.70 11.77 -18.83
CA GLY A 414 6.88 12.98 -18.76
C GLY A 414 5.65 12.98 -17.83
N LYS A 415 5.44 11.97 -16.98
CA LYS A 415 4.39 12.03 -15.94
C LYS A 415 4.84 12.89 -14.76
N GLN A 416 3.95 13.72 -14.20
CA GLN A 416 4.19 14.36 -12.90
C GLN A 416 4.32 13.26 -11.83
N LEU A 417 5.53 13.11 -11.30
CA LEU A 417 5.83 12.12 -10.28
C LEU A 417 5.34 12.61 -8.92
N THR A 418 4.63 11.76 -8.18
CA THR A 418 4.42 12.00 -6.76
C THR A 418 5.74 11.78 -6.01
N ALA A 419 5.91 12.38 -4.83
CA ALA A 419 7.10 12.12 -4.01
C ALA A 419 7.29 10.63 -3.68
N ARG A 420 6.21 9.85 -3.67
CA ARG A 420 6.24 8.38 -3.57
C ARG A 420 6.87 7.74 -4.80
N ASP A 421 6.58 8.21 -6.01
CA ASP A 421 7.16 7.66 -7.25
C ASP A 421 8.66 7.97 -7.32
N ILE A 422 9.08 9.15 -6.88
CA ILE A 422 10.49 9.53 -6.73
C ILE A 422 11.18 8.65 -5.69
N ARG A 423 10.53 8.37 -4.55
CA ARG A 423 11.07 7.46 -3.52
C ARG A 423 11.23 6.03 -4.04
N VAL A 424 10.22 5.50 -4.74
CA VAL A 424 10.28 4.15 -5.33
C VAL A 424 11.39 4.07 -6.37
N ALA A 425 11.51 5.08 -7.22
CA ALA A 425 12.61 5.20 -8.18
C ALA A 425 13.99 5.20 -7.50
N LEU A 426 14.15 5.98 -6.42
CA LEU A 426 15.39 6.09 -5.65
C LEU A 426 15.76 4.80 -4.90
N ALA A 427 14.76 4.12 -4.33
CA ALA A 427 14.95 2.82 -3.69
C ALA A 427 15.37 1.74 -4.71
N GLU A 428 14.81 1.78 -5.93
CA GLU A 428 15.15 0.85 -7.01
C GLU A 428 16.52 1.12 -7.66
N VAL A 429 17.00 2.37 -7.65
CA VAL A 429 18.38 2.72 -8.07
C VAL A 429 19.40 2.14 -7.09
N ALA A 430 19.05 2.03 -5.80
CA ALA A 430 19.86 1.32 -4.83
C ALA A 430 19.72 -0.20 -4.93
N ALA A 431 18.57 -0.76 -5.34
CA ALA A 431 18.37 -2.20 -5.49
C ALA A 431 17.50 -2.57 -6.72
N PRO A 432 18.09 -3.04 -7.84
CA PRO A 432 17.30 -3.47 -9.00
C PRO A 432 16.56 -4.80 -8.74
N PRO A 433 15.27 -4.94 -9.11
CA PRO A 433 14.57 -6.22 -9.16
C PRO A 433 15.03 -7.08 -10.36
N ALA A 434 14.86 -8.40 -10.24
CA ALA A 434 15.24 -9.36 -11.28
C ALA A 434 14.46 -9.17 -12.60
N PRO A 435 15.09 -9.33 -13.78
CA PRO A 435 14.43 -9.13 -15.06
C PRO A 435 13.51 -10.30 -15.48
N ILE A 436 12.33 -9.96 -16.02
CA ILE A 436 11.26 -10.85 -16.46
C ILE A 436 11.63 -11.61 -17.75
N GLY A 437 11.31 -12.91 -17.79
CA GLY A 437 10.98 -13.65 -19.02
C GLY A 437 12.09 -14.48 -19.66
N ARG A 438 11.77 -15.74 -20.01
CA ARG A 438 12.48 -16.47 -21.07
C ARG A 438 11.62 -17.53 -21.75
N ARG A 439 11.67 -17.50 -23.09
CA ARG A 439 11.17 -18.52 -24.03
C ARG A 439 12.19 -19.66 -24.18
N ALA A 440 11.72 -20.89 -24.26
CA ALA A 440 12.53 -22.11 -24.36
C ALA A 440 12.85 -22.48 -25.82
N ALA A 441 14.05 -23.00 -26.06
CA ALA A 441 14.47 -23.66 -27.29
C ALA A 441 14.85 -25.12 -27.00
N GLN A 442 14.41 -26.02 -27.88
CA GLN A 442 14.51 -27.48 -27.80
C GLN A 442 15.80 -28.02 -28.43
N ALA A 443 16.30 -29.13 -27.91
CA ALA A 443 16.93 -30.27 -28.64
C ALA A 443 17.25 -31.36 -27.58
N GLN A 444 16.63 -32.53 -27.61
CA GLN A 444 16.86 -33.74 -28.41
C GLN A 444 17.93 -34.71 -27.85
N ALA A 445 17.55 -35.99 -27.94
CA ALA A 445 18.03 -37.19 -27.25
C ALA A 445 19.36 -37.73 -27.77
N VAL A 446 20.03 -38.66 -27.03
CA VAL A 446 20.33 -40.09 -27.39
C VAL A 446 20.84 -40.85 -26.10
N PRO A 447 21.21 -42.17 -26.06
CA PRO A 447 20.40 -43.28 -25.53
C PRO A 447 20.99 -44.15 -24.38
N GLU A 448 20.08 -44.99 -23.88
CA GLU A 448 20.11 -46.26 -23.13
C GLU A 448 21.40 -46.95 -22.64
N GLY A 449 21.36 -47.36 -21.36
CA GLY A 449 22.26 -48.31 -20.72
C GLY A 449 21.68 -48.82 -19.37
N THR A 450 21.06 -49.99 -19.43
CA THR A 450 20.20 -50.73 -18.48
C THR A 450 20.60 -50.88 -17.00
N ALA A 451 19.62 -50.71 -16.10
CA ALA A 451 19.48 -51.47 -14.84
C ALA A 451 17.99 -51.69 -14.50
N ARG A 452 17.60 -52.91 -14.09
CA ARG A 452 16.21 -53.30 -13.75
C ARG A 452 15.89 -53.04 -12.27
N PHE A 453 14.65 -52.62 -11.98
CA PHE A 453 14.10 -52.42 -10.63
C PHE A 453 12.68 -53.02 -10.54
N GLU A 454 12.35 -53.64 -9.39
CA GLU A 454 11.18 -54.51 -9.20
C GLU A 454 9.84 -53.80 -8.90
N ASN A 455 9.86 -52.49 -8.63
CA ASN A 455 8.71 -51.57 -8.75
C ASN A 455 9.28 -50.15 -8.74
N LEU A 456 9.45 -49.58 -9.93
CA LEU A 456 10.09 -48.31 -10.17
C LEU A 456 9.13 -47.42 -10.95
N VAL A 457 8.59 -46.41 -10.28
CA VAL A 457 8.03 -45.25 -10.97
C VAL A 457 9.21 -44.32 -11.25
N VAL A 458 9.70 -44.32 -12.49
CA VAL A 458 10.70 -43.33 -12.95
C VAL A 458 9.97 -42.03 -13.31
N GLY A 459 9.57 -41.29 -12.27
CA GLY A 459 9.26 -39.87 -12.40
C GLY A 459 10.55 -39.06 -12.43
N ARG A 460 10.61 -38.00 -13.24
CA ARG A 460 11.75 -37.07 -13.23
C ARG A 460 11.84 -36.45 -11.82
N ARG A 461 12.94 -36.69 -11.10
CA ARG A 461 13.20 -36.33 -9.68
C ARG A 461 13.08 -34.84 -9.30
N TYR A 462 12.54 -33.99 -10.18
CA TYR A 462 12.45 -32.54 -10.07
C TYR A 462 11.04 -31.97 -10.33
N GLN A 463 10.02 -32.80 -10.58
CA GLN A 463 8.65 -32.31 -10.76
C GLN A 463 7.84 -32.52 -9.47
N ARG A 464 7.22 -31.45 -8.98
CA ARG A 464 6.35 -31.45 -7.80
C ARG A 464 4.96 -31.95 -8.19
N GLU A 465 4.45 -32.99 -7.55
CA GLU A 465 3.07 -33.43 -7.77
C GLU A 465 2.09 -32.38 -7.21
N LEU A 466 1.14 -31.96 -8.04
CA LEU A 466 0.05 -31.06 -7.66
C LEU A 466 -1.25 -31.60 -8.25
N ASP A 467 -2.20 -31.90 -7.39
CA ASP A 467 -3.55 -32.32 -7.78
C ASP A 467 -4.46 -31.09 -7.86
N VAL A 468 -5.12 -30.91 -8.99
CA VAL A 468 -6.16 -29.90 -9.20
C VAL A 468 -7.48 -30.61 -9.45
N THR A 469 -8.38 -30.57 -8.46
CA THR A 469 -9.72 -31.16 -8.58
C THR A 469 -10.72 -30.06 -8.95
N LEU A 470 -11.48 -30.26 -10.03
CA LEU A 470 -12.54 -29.38 -10.48
C LEU A 470 -13.90 -29.92 -10.01
N VAL A 471 -14.65 -29.08 -9.30
CA VAL A 471 -15.97 -29.43 -8.75
C VAL A 471 -17.04 -28.53 -9.33
N LYS A 472 -18.03 -29.14 -9.98
CA LYS A 472 -19.28 -28.46 -10.34
C LYS A 472 -20.24 -28.56 -9.19
N GLY A 473 -20.43 -27.47 -8.44
CA GLY A 473 -21.30 -27.48 -7.27
C GLY A 473 -21.16 -26.28 -6.36
N ASN A 474 -21.71 -26.41 -5.16
CA ASN A 474 -21.59 -25.40 -4.12
C ASN A 474 -20.37 -25.71 -3.24
N ILE A 475 -19.50 -24.72 -3.03
CA ILE A 475 -18.30 -24.89 -2.18
C ILE A 475 -18.64 -25.38 -0.77
N ALA A 476 -19.85 -25.07 -0.29
CA ALA A 476 -20.32 -25.50 1.02
C ALA A 476 -20.53 -27.02 1.14
N ASP A 477 -20.64 -27.75 0.02
CA ASP A 477 -20.82 -29.21 -0.05
C ASP A 477 -19.51 -29.99 -0.18
N VAL A 478 -18.40 -29.29 -0.44
CA VAL A 478 -17.08 -29.89 -0.69
C VAL A 478 -16.51 -30.47 0.61
N ASP A 479 -16.08 -31.72 0.57
CA ASP A 479 -15.36 -32.37 1.66
C ASP A 479 -13.86 -32.08 1.52
N THR A 480 -13.32 -31.28 2.44
CA THR A 480 -11.93 -30.85 2.41
C THR A 480 -11.50 -30.40 3.79
N ARG A 481 -10.19 -30.36 4.04
CA ARG A 481 -9.69 -29.87 5.32
C ARG A 481 -9.89 -28.35 5.52
N ALA A 482 -9.77 -27.56 4.45
CA ALA A 482 -9.90 -26.11 4.53
C ALA A 482 -10.63 -25.52 3.31
N CYS A 483 -11.41 -24.47 3.52
CA CYS A 483 -12.03 -23.68 2.45
C CYS A 483 -11.48 -22.24 2.43
N VAL A 484 -11.28 -21.65 1.26
CA VAL A 484 -10.81 -20.28 1.10
C VAL A 484 -11.85 -19.44 0.39
N LEU A 485 -12.13 -18.26 0.95
CA LEU A 485 -13.02 -17.25 0.40
C LEU A 485 -12.28 -15.92 0.25
N GLY A 486 -12.36 -15.34 -0.94
CA GLY A 486 -11.95 -13.95 -1.17
C GLY A 486 -13.07 -13.00 -0.73
N ILE A 487 -12.74 -11.97 0.04
CA ILE A 487 -13.67 -10.94 0.50
C ILE A 487 -13.13 -9.57 0.07
N PHE A 488 -13.94 -8.80 -0.66
CA PHE A 488 -13.63 -7.40 -0.98
C PHE A 488 -13.95 -6.51 0.22
N GLN A 489 -13.12 -5.48 0.42
CA GLN A 489 -13.33 -4.47 1.44
C GLN A 489 -14.65 -3.72 1.21
N GLU A 490 -15.36 -3.44 2.31
CA GLU A 490 -16.70 -2.83 2.31
C GLU A 490 -17.81 -3.60 1.56
N VAL A 491 -17.57 -4.85 1.17
CA VAL A 491 -18.56 -5.73 0.52
C VAL A 491 -19.01 -6.81 1.51
N THR A 492 -20.32 -7.00 1.66
CA THR A 492 -20.84 -8.11 2.49
C THR A 492 -20.60 -9.45 1.79
N PRO A 493 -20.51 -10.58 2.53
CA PRO A 493 -20.38 -11.89 1.91
C PRO A 493 -21.47 -12.14 0.85
N THR A 494 -21.05 -12.39 -0.39
CA THR A 494 -21.94 -12.69 -1.53
C THR A 494 -21.54 -14.01 -2.18
N GLY A 495 -22.42 -14.56 -3.03
CA GLY A 495 -22.13 -15.78 -3.80
C GLY A 495 -21.65 -16.95 -2.93
N ALA A 496 -20.42 -17.42 -3.16
CA ALA A 496 -19.82 -18.54 -2.41
C ALA A 496 -19.62 -18.24 -0.93
N ALA A 497 -19.27 -16.99 -0.58
CA ALA A 497 -19.10 -16.58 0.80
C ALA A 497 -20.44 -16.60 1.55
N ARG A 498 -21.52 -16.15 0.88
CA ARG A 498 -22.89 -16.24 1.40
C ARG A 498 -23.35 -17.68 1.61
N ALA A 499 -23.06 -18.57 0.65
CA ALA A 499 -23.44 -19.98 0.76
C ALA A 499 -22.83 -20.67 2.00
N LEU A 500 -21.60 -20.30 2.37
CA LEU A 500 -20.96 -20.76 3.61
C LEU A 500 -21.52 -20.03 4.84
N ASP A 501 -21.71 -18.72 4.76
CA ASP A 501 -22.29 -17.89 5.83
C ASP A 501 -23.67 -18.38 6.28
N ASP A 502 -24.55 -18.70 5.32
CA ASP A 502 -25.91 -19.20 5.58
C ASP A 502 -25.90 -20.56 6.33
N ARG A 503 -24.88 -21.39 6.12
CA ARG A 503 -24.69 -22.65 6.88
C ARG A 503 -24.07 -22.45 8.26
N LEU A 504 -23.33 -21.36 8.42
CA LEU A 504 -22.72 -20.95 9.69
C LEU A 504 -23.63 -20.07 10.54
N GLY A 505 -24.87 -19.81 10.09
CA GLY A 505 -25.79 -18.94 10.81
C GLY A 505 -25.33 -17.48 10.83
N GLY A 506 -24.78 -16.98 9.72
CA GLY A 506 -24.43 -15.55 9.59
C GLY A 506 -23.10 -15.14 10.20
N MET A 507 -22.26 -16.10 10.61
CA MET A 507 -20.99 -15.83 11.31
C MET A 507 -19.98 -14.98 10.50
N ILE A 508 -19.85 -15.21 9.19
CA ILE A 508 -18.94 -14.44 8.33
C ILE A 508 -19.43 -13.00 8.22
N ARG A 509 -20.73 -12.82 8.04
CA ARG A 509 -21.37 -11.50 8.01
C ARG A 509 -21.20 -10.78 9.34
N GLU A 510 -21.42 -11.47 10.46
CA GLU A 510 -21.19 -10.90 11.80
C GLU A 510 -19.75 -10.42 11.96
N PHE A 511 -18.75 -11.23 11.59
CA PHE A 511 -17.33 -10.84 11.71
C PHE A 511 -16.96 -9.67 10.81
N THR A 512 -17.54 -9.61 9.62
CA THR A 512 -17.32 -8.50 8.67
C THR A 512 -18.00 -7.22 9.16
N GLU A 513 -19.24 -7.31 9.64
CA GLU A 513 -19.98 -6.18 10.22
C GLU A 513 -19.29 -5.68 11.49
N ARG A 514 -18.79 -6.60 12.32
CA ARG A 514 -18.00 -6.26 13.50
C ARG A 514 -16.62 -5.68 13.18
N ARG A 515 -16.22 -5.68 11.90
CA ARG A 515 -14.89 -5.28 11.42
C ARG A 515 -13.75 -6.04 12.11
N MET A 516 -14.01 -7.31 12.43
CA MET A 516 -12.97 -8.26 12.89
C MET A 516 -12.07 -8.71 11.74
N PHE A 517 -12.57 -8.58 10.52
CA PHE A 517 -11.84 -8.76 9.28
C PHE A 517 -12.23 -7.64 8.32
N THR A 518 -11.24 -6.91 7.80
CA THR A 518 -11.50 -5.71 6.99
C THR A 518 -11.43 -5.95 5.48
N GLY A 519 -10.76 -7.02 5.07
CA GLY A 519 -10.61 -7.39 3.66
C GLY A 519 -9.51 -6.61 2.95
N VAL A 520 -8.50 -6.10 3.67
CA VAL A 520 -7.33 -5.42 3.05
C VAL A 520 -6.57 -6.41 2.16
N VAL A 521 -5.97 -5.95 1.05
CA VAL A 521 -5.26 -6.83 0.11
C VAL A 521 -4.22 -7.69 0.83
N GLY A 522 -4.37 -9.00 0.70
CA GLY A 522 -3.46 -9.99 1.29
C GLY A 522 -3.65 -10.25 2.79
N GLU A 523 -4.63 -9.59 3.43
CA GLU A 523 -5.07 -9.89 4.80
C GLU A 523 -5.64 -11.32 4.85
N THR A 524 -5.31 -12.08 5.90
CA THR A 524 -5.78 -13.46 6.04
C THR A 524 -6.36 -13.70 7.41
N PHE A 525 -7.54 -14.30 7.49
CA PHE A 525 -8.21 -14.66 8.75
C PHE A 525 -8.71 -16.09 8.69
N LEU A 526 -8.26 -16.91 9.64
CA LEU A 526 -8.53 -18.34 9.67
C LEU A 526 -9.45 -18.66 10.85
N MET A 527 -10.60 -19.26 10.57
CA MET A 527 -11.56 -19.66 11.60
C MET A 527 -11.84 -21.18 11.55
N PRO A 528 -11.77 -21.88 12.69
CA PRO A 528 -12.22 -23.26 12.78
C PRO A 528 -13.74 -23.32 12.69
N VAL A 529 -14.28 -24.39 12.11
CA VAL A 529 -15.73 -24.62 11.98
C VAL A 529 -16.09 -26.04 12.40
N ASN A 530 -17.33 -26.22 12.86
CA ASN A 530 -17.83 -27.53 13.24
C ASN A 530 -18.22 -28.34 11.98
N ARG A 531 -17.73 -29.59 11.91
CA ARG A 531 -18.06 -30.54 10.83
C ARG A 531 -19.56 -30.90 10.74
N ALA A 532 -20.36 -30.59 11.77
CA ALA A 532 -21.82 -30.73 11.73
C ALA A 532 -22.49 -29.73 10.77
N SER A 533 -21.92 -28.52 10.61
CA SER A 533 -22.47 -27.45 9.78
C SER A 533 -21.93 -27.47 8.35
N LEU A 534 -20.70 -27.97 8.17
CA LEU A 534 -19.96 -28.00 6.90
C LEU A 534 -19.08 -29.25 6.83
N ARG A 535 -18.75 -29.75 5.63
CA ARG A 535 -17.74 -30.82 5.47
C ARG A 535 -16.29 -30.32 5.52
N THR A 536 -16.05 -29.09 5.98
CA THR A 536 -14.72 -28.51 6.17
C THR A 536 -14.39 -28.33 7.64
N GLU A 537 -13.11 -28.38 8.01
CA GLU A 537 -12.65 -28.13 9.39
C GLU A 537 -12.36 -26.66 9.66
N MET A 538 -12.01 -25.91 8.63
CA MET A 538 -11.65 -24.50 8.74
C MET A 538 -12.00 -23.71 7.49
N ILE A 539 -12.22 -22.41 7.68
CA ILE A 539 -12.42 -21.44 6.61
C ILE A 539 -11.37 -20.34 6.75
N MET A 540 -10.76 -19.99 5.64
CA MET A 540 -9.86 -18.87 5.50
C MET A 540 -10.53 -17.75 4.69
N LEU A 541 -10.64 -16.58 5.30
CA LEU A 541 -11.02 -15.35 4.60
C LEU A 541 -9.73 -14.67 4.11
N ALA A 542 -9.70 -14.35 2.82
CA ALA A 542 -8.59 -13.71 2.14
C ALA A 542 -9.03 -12.33 1.64
N GLY A 543 -8.32 -11.28 2.06
CA GLY A 543 -8.70 -9.91 1.79
C GLY A 543 -8.28 -9.53 0.38
N MET A 544 -9.24 -9.09 -0.43
CA MET A 544 -9.04 -8.75 -1.83
C MET A 544 -8.88 -7.23 -2.03
N GLY A 545 -8.92 -6.42 -0.96
CA GLY A 545 -8.92 -4.96 -1.05
C GLY A 545 -10.19 -4.41 -1.68
N THR A 546 -10.09 -3.21 -2.24
CA THR A 546 -11.22 -2.56 -2.91
C THR A 546 -11.26 -2.99 -4.38
N PHE A 547 -12.47 -3.29 -4.85
CA PHE A 547 -12.66 -3.94 -6.13
C PHE A 547 -12.40 -2.98 -7.33
N ASP A 548 -12.46 -1.67 -7.10
CA ASP A 548 -12.09 -0.59 -8.03
C ASP A 548 -10.56 -0.38 -8.18
N ARG A 549 -9.74 -1.04 -7.35
CA ARG A 549 -8.27 -1.06 -7.45
C ARG A 549 -7.73 -2.45 -7.70
N PHE A 550 -8.59 -3.45 -7.83
CA PHE A 550 -8.15 -4.83 -7.87
C PHE A 550 -7.43 -5.12 -9.18
N THR A 551 -6.15 -5.49 -9.08
CA THR A 551 -5.33 -5.80 -10.25
C THR A 551 -4.93 -7.27 -10.29
N PRO A 552 -4.51 -7.78 -11.46
CA PRO A 552 -3.91 -9.11 -11.58
C PRO A 552 -2.76 -9.37 -10.60
N ASP A 553 -1.93 -8.36 -10.30
CA ASP A 553 -0.82 -8.48 -9.35
C ASP A 553 -1.30 -8.64 -7.90
N MET A 554 -2.40 -7.96 -7.53
CA MET A 554 -3.02 -8.14 -6.21
C MET A 554 -3.61 -9.55 -6.07
N GLN A 555 -4.22 -10.09 -7.13
CA GLN A 555 -4.72 -11.46 -7.16
C GLN A 555 -3.60 -12.49 -6.94
N GLU A 556 -2.45 -12.32 -7.60
CA GLU A 556 -1.26 -13.18 -7.40
C GLU A 556 -0.81 -13.13 -5.93
N LEU A 557 -0.68 -11.92 -5.36
CA LEU A 557 -0.28 -11.73 -3.96
C LEU A 557 -1.24 -12.37 -2.96
N VAL A 558 -2.55 -12.20 -3.16
CA VAL A 558 -3.58 -12.83 -2.31
C VAL A 558 -3.45 -14.35 -2.36
N SER A 559 -3.29 -14.91 -3.56
CA SER A 559 -3.15 -16.36 -3.77
C SER A 559 -1.85 -16.89 -3.14
N GLU A 560 -0.75 -16.15 -3.28
CA GLU A 560 0.53 -16.47 -2.64
C GLU A 560 0.39 -16.52 -1.10
N ASN A 561 -0.24 -15.51 -0.50
CA ASN A 561 -0.44 -15.44 0.95
C ASN A 561 -1.35 -16.56 1.48
N VAL A 562 -2.45 -16.86 0.77
CA VAL A 562 -3.35 -17.97 1.10
C VAL A 562 -2.56 -19.27 1.26
N LEU A 563 -1.78 -19.62 0.24
CA LEU A 563 -1.05 -20.87 0.26
C LEU A 563 0.10 -20.84 1.28
N ARG A 564 0.80 -19.72 1.43
CA ARG A 564 1.87 -19.55 2.42
C ARG A 564 1.37 -19.82 3.84
N VAL A 565 0.17 -19.34 4.21
CA VAL A 565 -0.43 -19.62 5.53
C VAL A 565 -0.71 -21.11 5.69
N PHE A 566 -1.31 -21.77 4.69
CA PHE A 566 -1.59 -23.20 4.76
C PHE A 566 -0.35 -24.08 4.83
N LEU A 567 0.71 -23.72 4.10
CA LEU A 567 2.01 -24.40 4.19
C LEU A 567 2.56 -24.34 5.62
N ARG A 568 2.43 -23.19 6.30
CA ARG A 568 2.85 -23.04 7.70
C ARG A 568 1.94 -23.78 8.67
N ALA A 569 0.64 -23.79 8.40
CA ALA A 569 -0.36 -24.54 9.17
C ALA A 569 -0.35 -26.05 8.89
N ARG A 570 0.51 -26.52 7.97
CA ARG A 570 0.58 -27.92 7.50
C ARG A 570 -0.78 -28.43 6.99
N VAL A 571 -1.49 -27.57 6.27
CA VAL A 571 -2.70 -27.92 5.52
C VAL A 571 -2.25 -28.30 4.12
N GLU A 572 -2.48 -29.57 3.75
CA GLU A 572 -1.97 -30.16 2.51
C GLU A 572 -2.96 -30.03 1.35
N GLU A 573 -4.19 -29.62 1.65
CA GLU A 573 -5.25 -29.40 0.69
C GLU A 573 -6.24 -28.33 1.12
N PHE A 574 -6.86 -27.66 0.15
CA PHE A 574 -7.99 -26.77 0.41
C PHE A 574 -8.89 -26.64 -0.81
N ALA A 575 -10.14 -26.25 -0.59
CA ALA A 575 -11.07 -25.85 -1.62
C ALA A 575 -11.21 -24.34 -1.72
N THR A 576 -11.38 -23.83 -2.92
CA THR A 576 -11.68 -22.41 -3.17
C THR A 576 -12.55 -22.24 -4.41
N VAL A 577 -13.14 -21.07 -4.56
CA VAL A 577 -13.75 -20.63 -5.82
C VAL A 577 -12.72 -19.83 -6.62
N ILE A 578 -13.06 -19.43 -7.84
CA ILE A 578 -12.23 -18.49 -8.61
C ILE A 578 -12.18 -17.15 -7.86
N LEU A 579 -11.12 -16.94 -7.05
CA LEU A 579 -10.89 -15.71 -6.30
C LEU A 579 -10.83 -14.54 -7.29
N GLY A 580 -11.56 -13.45 -7.04
CA GLY A 580 -11.61 -12.33 -7.99
C GLY A 580 -12.25 -12.66 -9.35
N GLY A 581 -12.97 -13.78 -9.49
CA GLY A 581 -13.66 -14.16 -10.74
C GLY A 581 -14.74 -13.17 -11.18
N SER A 582 -15.12 -12.23 -10.32
CA SER A 582 -16.02 -11.13 -10.65
C SER A 582 -15.32 -9.92 -11.25
N THR A 583 -14.00 -9.90 -11.44
CA THR A 583 -13.24 -8.68 -11.76
C THR A 583 -13.34 -8.19 -13.21
N GLY A 584 -14.27 -8.72 -14.00
CA GLY A 584 -14.43 -8.40 -15.41
C GLY A 584 -13.31 -8.94 -16.32
N SER A 585 -12.25 -9.53 -15.72
CA SER A 585 -11.21 -10.28 -16.41
C SER A 585 -11.73 -11.64 -16.87
N SER A 586 -11.22 -12.15 -18.00
CA SER A 586 -11.53 -13.52 -18.45
C SER A 586 -11.18 -14.55 -17.37
N VAL A 587 -11.94 -15.64 -17.26
CA VAL A 587 -11.64 -16.75 -16.33
C VAL A 587 -10.20 -17.24 -16.51
N ALA A 588 -9.73 -17.32 -17.76
CA ALA A 588 -8.36 -17.66 -18.11
C ALA A 588 -7.29 -16.81 -17.40
N ALA A 589 -7.45 -15.49 -17.44
CA ALA A 589 -6.52 -14.56 -16.81
C ALA A 589 -6.53 -14.70 -15.27
N VAL A 590 -7.70 -14.80 -14.66
CA VAL A 590 -7.84 -14.89 -13.20
C VAL A 590 -7.25 -16.19 -12.66
N VAL A 591 -7.60 -17.33 -13.29
CA VAL A 591 -7.09 -18.65 -12.92
C VAL A 591 -5.58 -18.73 -13.11
N LYS A 592 -5.04 -18.15 -14.19
CA LYS A 592 -3.59 -18.06 -14.43
C LYS A 592 -2.88 -17.34 -13.29
N GLN A 593 -3.37 -16.17 -12.87
CA GLN A 593 -2.72 -15.40 -11.79
C GLN A 593 -2.88 -16.06 -10.43
N MET A 594 -4.02 -16.70 -10.18
CA MET A 594 -4.24 -17.48 -8.97
C MET A 594 -3.22 -18.62 -8.85
N PHE A 595 -3.05 -19.42 -9.91
CA PHE A 595 -2.04 -20.47 -9.92
C PHE A 595 -0.60 -19.93 -9.92
N ALA A 596 -0.32 -18.78 -10.54
CA ALA A 596 0.99 -18.14 -10.44
C ALA A 596 1.35 -17.84 -8.97
N GLY A 597 0.41 -17.28 -8.21
CA GLY A 597 0.60 -17.01 -6.77
C GLY A 597 0.78 -18.29 -5.95
N PHE A 598 -0.05 -19.31 -6.19
CA PHE A 598 0.10 -20.62 -5.54
C PHE A 598 1.46 -21.24 -5.83
N LEU A 599 1.86 -21.33 -7.09
CA LEU A 599 3.13 -21.95 -7.48
C LEU A 599 4.34 -21.18 -6.93
N LYS A 600 4.27 -19.86 -6.87
CA LYS A 600 5.29 -19.02 -6.23
C LYS A 600 5.42 -19.30 -4.73
N ALA A 601 4.30 -19.44 -4.01
CA ALA A 601 4.32 -19.85 -2.61
C ALA A 601 4.87 -21.26 -2.40
N LEU A 602 4.54 -22.23 -3.27
CA LEU A 602 5.11 -23.59 -3.20
C LEU A 602 6.61 -23.59 -3.43
N GLN A 603 7.10 -22.79 -4.38
CA GLN A 603 8.53 -22.66 -4.68
C GLN A 603 9.30 -22.06 -3.51
N ASP A 604 8.75 -21.03 -2.87
CA ASP A 604 9.41 -20.32 -1.76
C ASP A 604 9.32 -21.08 -0.42
N ALA A 605 8.13 -21.60 -0.07
CA ALA A 605 7.83 -22.04 1.29
C ALA A 605 7.62 -23.56 1.46
N ASP A 606 7.35 -24.33 0.40
CA ASP A 606 7.11 -25.78 0.49
C ASP A 606 8.34 -26.60 0.07
N ARG A 607 9.42 -26.50 0.85
CA ARG A 607 10.67 -27.24 0.61
C ARG A 607 10.50 -28.77 0.72
N GLY A 608 9.46 -29.23 1.42
CA GLY A 608 9.19 -30.65 1.67
C GLY A 608 8.23 -31.30 0.66
N GLN A 609 7.69 -30.55 -0.29
CA GLN A 609 6.66 -31.00 -1.24
C GLN A 609 5.48 -31.68 -0.53
N ARG A 610 5.01 -31.07 0.55
CA ARG A 610 3.94 -31.64 1.39
C ARG A 610 2.56 -31.23 0.91
N PHE A 611 2.45 -30.09 0.25
CA PHE A 611 1.17 -29.66 -0.30
C PHE A 611 0.81 -30.53 -1.50
N ARG A 612 -0.44 -30.99 -1.55
CA ARG A 612 -0.89 -31.98 -2.52
C ARG A 612 -1.98 -31.45 -3.44
N ARG A 613 -3.02 -30.80 -2.89
CA ARG A 613 -4.28 -30.67 -3.64
C ARG A 613 -4.95 -29.31 -3.54
N VAL A 614 -5.35 -28.73 -4.67
CA VAL A 614 -6.24 -27.57 -4.76
C VAL A 614 -7.56 -28.01 -5.38
N ILE A 615 -8.68 -27.74 -4.70
CA ILE A 615 -10.02 -28.02 -5.21
C ILE A 615 -10.65 -26.70 -5.68
N LEU A 616 -11.00 -26.61 -6.96
CA LEU A 616 -11.67 -25.44 -7.54
C LEU A 616 -13.15 -25.73 -7.74
N CYS A 617 -14.01 -25.01 -7.02
CA CYS A 617 -15.45 -25.16 -7.07
C CYS A 617 -16.09 -24.04 -7.88
N GLU A 618 -16.94 -24.39 -8.85
CA GLU A 618 -17.74 -23.45 -9.64
C GLU A 618 -19.18 -23.97 -9.76
N ARG A 619 -20.16 -23.07 -9.60
CA ARG A 619 -21.58 -23.42 -9.58
C ARG A 619 -22.25 -23.19 -10.93
N ASP A 620 -21.81 -22.18 -11.67
CA ASP A 620 -22.37 -21.87 -13.00
C ASP A 620 -21.79 -22.81 -14.05
N GLU A 621 -22.66 -23.44 -14.84
CA GLU A 621 -22.26 -24.46 -15.82
C GLU A 621 -21.32 -23.91 -16.90
N ALA A 622 -21.64 -22.73 -17.42
CA ALA A 622 -20.84 -22.15 -18.51
C ALA A 622 -19.45 -21.76 -18.00
N ARG A 623 -19.38 -21.19 -16.79
CA ARG A 623 -18.10 -20.87 -16.13
C ARG A 623 -17.32 -22.11 -15.72
N TYR A 624 -17.99 -23.20 -15.33
CA TYR A 624 -17.35 -24.47 -15.01
C TYR A 624 -16.67 -25.05 -16.25
N GLU A 625 -17.36 -25.06 -17.40
CA GLU A 625 -16.79 -25.50 -18.67
C GLU A 625 -15.63 -24.59 -19.13
N GLU A 626 -15.73 -23.28 -18.94
CA GLU A 626 -14.64 -22.33 -19.21
C GLU A 626 -13.43 -22.56 -18.29
N LEU A 627 -13.67 -22.78 -16.98
CA LEU A 627 -12.65 -23.13 -16.00
C LEU A 627 -11.93 -24.43 -16.38
N LYS A 628 -12.68 -25.46 -16.76
CA LYS A 628 -12.14 -26.75 -17.19
C LYS A 628 -11.21 -26.61 -18.38
N ARG A 629 -11.65 -25.92 -19.43
CA ARG A 629 -10.79 -25.62 -20.61
C ARG A 629 -9.56 -24.80 -20.22
N THR A 630 -9.75 -23.78 -19.40
CA THR A 630 -8.67 -22.91 -18.91
C THR A 630 -7.59 -23.70 -18.17
N VAL A 631 -7.96 -24.56 -17.22
CA VAL A 631 -7.00 -25.34 -16.44
C VAL A 631 -6.25 -26.32 -17.34
N TYR A 632 -6.97 -26.96 -18.29
CA TYR A 632 -6.36 -27.83 -19.30
C TYR A 632 -5.36 -27.09 -20.19
N ASP A 633 -5.73 -25.91 -20.69
CA ASP A 633 -4.85 -25.08 -21.52
C ASP A 633 -3.62 -24.63 -20.73
N LEU A 634 -3.82 -24.14 -19.50
CA LEU A 634 -2.74 -23.68 -18.62
C LEU A 634 -1.77 -24.80 -18.25
N ALA A 635 -2.24 -26.04 -18.10
CA ALA A 635 -1.40 -27.21 -17.83
C ALA A 635 -0.30 -27.41 -18.89
N SER A 636 -0.57 -27.01 -20.13
CA SER A 636 0.39 -27.07 -21.24
C SER A 636 1.35 -25.87 -21.32
N THR A 637 1.15 -24.84 -20.49
CA THR A 637 1.95 -23.61 -20.51
C THR A 637 3.17 -23.71 -19.59
N PRO A 638 4.15 -22.79 -19.71
CA PRO A 638 5.28 -22.71 -18.78
C PRO A 638 4.91 -22.50 -17.31
N LEU A 639 3.64 -22.15 -17.02
CA LEU A 639 3.15 -21.94 -15.65
C LEU A 639 3.40 -23.18 -14.78
N PHE A 640 3.04 -24.37 -15.26
CA PHE A 640 3.20 -25.63 -14.53
C PHE A 640 4.47 -26.39 -14.90
N GLN A 641 5.45 -25.77 -15.55
CA GLN A 641 6.66 -26.46 -16.03
C GLN A 641 7.47 -27.15 -14.91
N GLY A 642 7.34 -26.68 -13.67
CA GLY A 642 7.98 -27.26 -12.48
C GLY A 642 7.10 -28.22 -11.65
N ALA A 643 5.87 -28.51 -12.09
CA ALA A 643 4.92 -29.36 -11.39
C ALA A 643 4.38 -30.48 -12.32
N GLU A 644 4.21 -31.68 -11.78
CA GLU A 644 3.41 -32.74 -12.39
C GLU A 644 1.96 -32.53 -11.95
N LEU A 645 1.09 -32.20 -12.90
CA LEU A 645 -0.29 -31.80 -12.63
C LEU A 645 -1.23 -32.99 -12.86
N THR A 646 -1.95 -33.42 -11.82
CA THR A 646 -3.10 -34.32 -11.95
C THR A 646 -4.36 -33.48 -11.98
N ILE A 647 -5.18 -33.58 -13.03
CA ILE A 647 -6.47 -32.88 -13.09
C ILE A 647 -7.58 -33.91 -12.88
N ASN A 648 -8.41 -33.69 -11.86
CA ASN A 648 -9.55 -34.55 -11.53
C ASN A 648 -10.86 -33.78 -11.64
N GLU A 649 -11.95 -34.49 -11.90
CA GLU A 649 -13.31 -33.95 -11.80
C GLU A 649 -14.07 -34.73 -10.73
N GLU A 650 -14.67 -34.02 -9.77
CA GLU A 650 -15.42 -34.62 -8.67
C GLU A 650 -16.77 -33.93 -8.51
N VAL A 651 -17.78 -34.71 -8.10
CA VAL A 651 -19.12 -34.20 -7.78
C VAL A 651 -19.43 -34.57 -6.34
N PHE A 652 -19.70 -33.57 -5.51
CA PHE A 652 -20.10 -33.76 -4.13
C PHE A 652 -21.63 -33.72 -4.02
N PRO A 653 -22.28 -34.73 -3.41
CA PRO A 653 -23.71 -34.68 -3.18
C PRO A 653 -24.03 -33.57 -2.16
N PRO A 654 -25.16 -32.86 -2.31
CA PRO A 654 -25.58 -31.83 -1.37
C PRO A 654 -25.62 -32.38 0.06
N LEU A 655 -25.14 -31.58 1.03
CA LEU A 655 -25.24 -31.93 2.43
C LEU A 655 -26.71 -31.82 2.89
N ASP A 656 -27.27 -32.88 3.46
CA ASP A 656 -28.58 -32.81 4.11
C ASP A 656 -28.44 -32.11 5.46
N VAL A 657 -29.02 -30.91 5.55
CA VAL A 657 -28.93 -29.97 6.67
C VAL A 657 -30.32 -29.67 7.25
N SER A 658 -31.30 -30.50 6.94
CA SER A 658 -32.70 -30.37 7.41
C SER A 658 -32.81 -30.34 8.95
N ALA A 659 -31.93 -31.07 9.67
CA ALA A 659 -31.89 -31.07 11.13
C ALA A 659 -31.42 -29.74 11.77
N MET A 660 -30.81 -28.83 11.01
CA MET A 660 -30.28 -27.55 11.50
C MET A 660 -31.23 -26.37 11.28
N GLU A 661 -32.43 -26.60 10.74
CA GLU A 661 -33.40 -25.55 10.41
C GLU A 661 -33.91 -24.76 11.61
N GLY A 662 -33.89 -25.34 12.82
CA GLY A 662 -34.28 -24.65 14.05
C GLY A 662 -33.37 -23.47 14.45
N ALA A 663 -32.08 -23.50 14.08
CA ALA A 663 -31.15 -22.40 14.34
C ALA A 663 -31.13 -21.35 13.21
N ARG A 664 -31.65 -21.69 12.02
CA ARG A 664 -31.67 -20.83 10.82
C ARG A 664 -32.68 -19.69 10.89
N ALA A 665 -33.66 -19.76 11.80
CA ALA A 665 -34.71 -18.76 11.92
C ALA A 665 -34.23 -17.42 12.53
N LEU A 666 -33.07 -17.41 13.21
CA LEU A 666 -32.54 -16.26 13.96
C LEU A 666 -31.73 -15.26 13.12
N VAL A 667 -31.37 -15.60 11.87
CA VAL A 667 -30.64 -14.68 10.96
C VAL A 667 -31.64 -14.13 9.95
N SER A 668 -32.41 -13.13 10.37
CA SER A 668 -33.34 -12.39 9.51
C SER A 668 -32.56 -11.54 8.49
N GLY A 669 -32.20 -12.18 7.37
CA GLY A 669 -31.53 -11.54 6.23
C GLY A 669 -31.75 -12.29 4.93
N ARG A 670 -33.00 -12.64 4.62
CA ARG A 670 -33.41 -13.26 3.34
C ARG A 670 -33.45 -12.26 2.15
N GLY A 671 -32.64 -11.20 2.19
CA GLY A 671 -32.54 -10.22 1.10
C GLY A 671 -31.72 -10.75 -0.07
N GLU A 672 -32.01 -10.34 -1.30
CA GLU A 672 -31.11 -10.62 -2.43
C GLU A 672 -29.75 -9.91 -2.24
N ASP A 673 -28.68 -10.45 -2.83
CA ASP A 673 -27.36 -9.81 -2.77
C ASP A 673 -27.46 -8.36 -3.30
N PRO A 674 -27.00 -7.34 -2.54
CA PRO A 674 -27.07 -5.94 -2.96
C PRO A 674 -26.09 -5.65 -4.10
N VAL A 675 -26.35 -4.56 -4.82
CA VAL A 675 -25.42 -4.03 -5.84
C VAL A 675 -24.52 -3.00 -5.19
N TYR A 676 -23.21 -3.10 -5.41
CA TYR A 676 -22.25 -2.14 -4.87
C TYR A 676 -21.81 -1.18 -5.96
N LEU A 677 -21.93 0.12 -5.70
CA LEU A 677 -21.41 1.20 -6.52
C LEU A 677 -20.30 1.91 -5.76
N PHE A 678 -19.07 1.67 -6.14
CA PHE A 678 -17.90 2.34 -5.61
C PHE A 678 -17.67 3.63 -6.37
N VAL A 679 -17.55 4.77 -5.68
CA VAL A 679 -17.30 6.07 -6.31
C VAL A 679 -16.22 6.83 -5.55
N ARG A 680 -15.20 7.30 -6.27
CA ARG A 680 -14.12 8.11 -5.70
C ARG A 680 -13.76 9.26 -6.61
N GLN A 681 -13.24 10.34 -6.03
CA GLN A 681 -12.68 11.43 -6.82
C GLN A 681 -11.18 11.20 -7.03
N LEU A 682 -10.75 11.15 -8.29
CA LEU A 682 -9.34 11.06 -8.64
C LEU A 682 -8.68 12.46 -8.69
N PRO A 683 -7.36 12.57 -8.47
CA PRO A 683 -6.62 13.80 -8.75
C PRO A 683 -6.81 14.21 -10.21
N SER A 684 -7.22 15.45 -10.43
CA SER A 684 -7.60 15.96 -11.75
C SER A 684 -7.05 17.35 -12.01
N ALA A 685 -7.09 17.79 -13.28
CA ALA A 685 -6.71 19.13 -13.68
C ALA A 685 -7.62 20.20 -13.01
N PRO A 686 -7.18 21.46 -12.86
CA PRO A 686 -7.87 22.49 -12.07
C PRO A 686 -9.35 22.72 -12.44
N ASP A 687 -9.70 22.56 -13.71
CA ASP A 687 -11.02 22.89 -14.30
C ASP A 687 -11.97 21.68 -14.45
N SER A 688 -11.48 20.48 -14.16
CA SER A 688 -12.23 19.23 -14.31
C SER A 688 -12.23 18.45 -13.00
N THR A 689 -13.33 17.77 -12.71
CA THR A 689 -13.37 16.76 -11.65
C THR A 689 -13.42 15.39 -12.32
N VAL A 690 -12.67 14.41 -11.81
CA VAL A 690 -12.73 13.03 -12.30
C VAL A 690 -13.33 12.16 -11.20
N PHE A 691 -14.49 11.57 -11.46
CA PHE A 691 -15.06 10.53 -10.62
C PHE A 691 -14.85 9.18 -11.28
N GLN A 692 -14.22 8.26 -10.57
CA GLN A 692 -14.20 6.88 -10.99
C GLN A 692 -15.33 6.14 -10.31
N ALA A 693 -16.17 5.48 -11.10
CA ALA A 693 -17.26 4.64 -10.64
C ALA A 693 -16.99 3.17 -10.99
N ALA A 694 -17.08 2.27 -10.02
CA ALA A 694 -17.02 0.84 -10.24
C ALA A 694 -18.27 0.16 -9.69
N VAL A 695 -18.97 -0.61 -10.51
CA VAL A 695 -20.14 -1.40 -10.08
C VAL A 695 -19.74 -2.85 -9.94
N LEU A 696 -20.00 -3.43 -8.77
CA LEU A 696 -20.01 -4.87 -8.55
C LEU A 696 -21.46 -5.35 -8.59
N THR A 697 -21.80 -6.07 -9.65
CA THR A 697 -23.14 -6.66 -9.81
C THR A 697 -23.34 -7.85 -8.88
N ALA A 698 -24.57 -8.28 -8.69
CA ALA A 698 -24.93 -9.24 -7.66
C ALA A 698 -25.23 -10.65 -8.21
N GLY A 699 -25.10 -11.68 -7.37
CA GLY A 699 -25.42 -13.08 -7.71
C GLY A 699 -24.26 -13.87 -8.35
N GLY A 700 -24.58 -15.07 -8.90
CA GLY A 700 -23.58 -16.02 -9.45
C GLY A 700 -22.80 -15.54 -10.69
N ARG A 701 -23.22 -14.40 -11.27
CA ARG A 701 -22.57 -13.74 -12.42
C ARG A 701 -22.05 -12.34 -12.06
N ALA A 702 -21.77 -12.09 -10.78
CA ALA A 702 -21.18 -10.84 -10.32
C ALA A 702 -19.99 -10.43 -11.20
N ALA A 703 -20.03 -9.21 -11.72
CA ALA A 703 -19.02 -8.62 -12.59
C ALA A 703 -18.69 -7.20 -12.11
N ILE A 704 -17.44 -6.81 -12.26
CA ILE A 704 -16.93 -5.47 -11.98
C ILE A 704 -16.87 -4.70 -13.30
N ILE A 705 -17.54 -3.56 -13.32
CA ILE A 705 -17.49 -2.63 -14.44
C ILE A 705 -16.99 -1.30 -13.88
N THR A 706 -15.87 -0.81 -14.39
CA THR A 706 -15.23 0.43 -13.93
C THR A 706 -15.15 1.42 -15.08
N GLU A 707 -15.64 2.63 -14.86
CA GLU A 707 -15.62 3.72 -15.84
C GLU A 707 -15.42 5.07 -15.13
N ASP A 708 -14.88 6.04 -15.85
CA ASP A 708 -14.64 7.38 -15.34
C ASP A 708 -15.69 8.37 -15.88
N ALA A 709 -16.22 9.22 -15.01
CA ALA A 709 -17.02 10.39 -15.36
C ALA A 709 -16.19 11.66 -15.14
N ILE A 710 -16.15 12.55 -16.13
CA ILE A 710 -15.30 13.74 -16.12
C ILE A 710 -16.17 15.01 -16.27
N PRO A 711 -16.99 15.37 -15.27
CA PRO A 711 -17.80 16.57 -15.35
C PRO A 711 -16.93 17.85 -15.30
N PRO A 712 -17.31 18.91 -16.04
CA PRO A 712 -16.74 20.23 -15.83
C PRO A 712 -16.96 20.68 -14.39
N LYS A 713 -15.90 21.14 -13.71
CA LYS A 713 -15.96 21.45 -12.28
C LYS A 713 -17.01 22.52 -11.96
N ALA A 714 -17.09 23.57 -12.79
CA ALA A 714 -18.05 24.65 -12.60
C ALA A 714 -19.51 24.16 -12.75
N GLU A 715 -19.78 23.23 -13.66
CA GLU A 715 -21.12 22.67 -13.88
C GLU A 715 -21.53 21.79 -12.69
N LEU A 716 -20.62 20.94 -12.22
CA LEU A 716 -20.86 20.09 -11.05
C LEU A 716 -21.13 20.94 -9.80
N GLU A 717 -20.29 21.93 -9.51
CA GLU A 717 -20.47 22.81 -8.35
C GLU A 717 -21.78 23.62 -8.44
N ALA A 718 -22.16 24.09 -9.64
CA ALA A 718 -23.44 24.75 -9.85
C ALA A 718 -24.63 23.81 -9.60
N HIS A 719 -24.53 22.54 -10.02
CA HIS A 719 -25.55 21.53 -9.77
C HIS A 719 -25.65 21.20 -8.28
N LEU A 720 -24.54 20.95 -7.60
CA LEU A 720 -24.52 20.67 -6.16
C LEU A 720 -25.00 21.86 -5.32
N ALA A 721 -24.86 23.10 -5.79
CA ALA A 721 -25.37 24.29 -5.10
C ALA A 721 -26.91 24.36 -4.98
N VAL A 722 -27.65 23.51 -5.71
CA VAL A 722 -29.11 23.37 -5.59
C VAL A 722 -29.51 22.67 -4.28
N THR A 723 -28.69 21.71 -3.82
CA THR A 723 -28.84 21.00 -2.54
C THR A 723 -27.90 21.57 -1.47
N GLY A 724 -26.88 22.33 -1.86
CA GLY A 724 -25.90 22.96 -0.98
C GLY A 724 -26.41 24.20 -0.23
N GLY A 725 -25.80 24.47 0.93
CA GLY A 725 -26.18 25.61 1.79
C GLY A 725 -27.36 25.33 2.73
N GLY A 726 -27.69 24.05 2.96
CA GLY A 726 -28.63 23.62 3.98
C GLY A 726 -30.11 23.84 3.63
N ARG A 727 -30.48 23.87 2.34
CA ARG A 727 -31.88 23.83 1.86
C ARG A 727 -31.96 23.23 0.46
N LEU A 728 -32.94 22.37 0.23
CA LEU A 728 -33.31 21.91 -1.11
C LEU A 728 -34.00 23.05 -1.89
N LYS A 729 -33.38 23.53 -2.98
CA LYS A 729 -33.92 24.60 -3.84
C LYS A 729 -34.79 24.06 -4.99
N VAL A 730 -35.63 23.07 -4.69
CA VAL A 730 -36.51 22.38 -5.62
C VAL A 730 -37.95 22.52 -5.14
N LYS A 731 -38.91 22.78 -6.04
CA LYS A 731 -40.30 23.10 -5.68
C LYS A 731 -41.26 21.92 -5.77
N ASN A 732 -40.94 20.91 -6.58
CA ASN A 732 -41.83 19.80 -6.88
C ASN A 732 -41.03 18.56 -7.30
N GLU A 733 -41.75 17.45 -7.48
CA GLU A 733 -41.20 16.15 -7.83
C GLU A 733 -40.59 16.08 -9.24
N GLU A 734 -41.12 16.84 -10.20
CA GLU A 734 -40.59 16.87 -11.57
C GLU A 734 -39.20 17.51 -11.58
N GLU A 735 -39.05 18.65 -10.89
CA GLU A 735 -37.77 19.32 -10.71
C GLU A 735 -36.76 18.44 -9.94
N LEU A 736 -37.22 17.69 -8.92
CA LEU A 736 -36.35 16.78 -8.15
C LEU A 736 -35.89 15.59 -9.02
N THR A 737 -36.79 15.06 -9.84
CA THR A 737 -36.48 13.98 -10.79
C THR A 737 -35.48 14.46 -11.86
N ALA A 738 -35.69 15.66 -12.41
CA ALA A 738 -34.77 16.26 -13.37
C ALA A 738 -33.39 16.53 -12.75
N TYR A 739 -33.35 17.01 -11.51
CA TYR A 739 -32.12 17.19 -10.73
C TYR A 739 -31.35 15.86 -10.58
N GLY A 740 -32.05 14.81 -10.14
CA GLY A 740 -31.48 13.47 -9.96
C GLY A 740 -30.93 12.85 -11.24
N LYS A 741 -31.64 13.02 -12.35
CA LYS A 741 -31.22 12.54 -13.67
C LYS A 741 -29.96 13.26 -14.13
N LYS A 742 -29.89 14.58 -13.98
CA LYS A 742 -28.71 15.37 -14.33
C LYS A 742 -27.53 15.05 -13.42
N LEU A 743 -27.77 14.78 -12.12
CA LEU A 743 -26.74 14.36 -11.19
C LEU A 743 -26.08 13.06 -11.67
N GLY A 744 -26.88 12.04 -12.01
CA GLY A 744 -26.38 10.77 -12.55
C GLY A 744 -25.53 10.96 -13.80
N GLN A 745 -25.96 11.81 -14.74
CA GLN A 745 -25.21 12.14 -15.95
C GLN A 745 -23.86 12.82 -15.69
N LEU A 746 -23.75 13.60 -14.60
CA LEU A 746 -22.51 14.30 -14.26
C LEU A 746 -21.51 13.39 -13.56
N VAL A 747 -21.96 12.54 -12.64
CA VAL A 747 -21.06 11.79 -11.74
C VAL A 747 -20.92 10.31 -12.11
N LEU A 748 -21.74 9.77 -13.01
CA LEU A 748 -21.68 8.38 -13.48
C LEU A 748 -21.59 8.33 -15.01
N HIS A 749 -20.62 7.55 -15.51
CA HIS A 749 -20.51 7.26 -16.93
C HIS A 749 -21.79 6.57 -17.47
N PRO A 750 -22.24 6.81 -18.71
CA PRO A 750 -23.46 6.22 -19.27
C PRO A 750 -23.53 4.69 -19.12
N LYS A 751 -22.43 3.99 -19.36
CA LYS A 751 -22.34 2.53 -19.20
C LYS A 751 -22.60 2.05 -17.76
N ILE A 752 -22.21 2.84 -16.75
CA ILE A 752 -22.50 2.52 -15.34
C ILE A 752 -24.01 2.66 -15.09
N GLN A 753 -24.64 3.69 -15.65
CA GLN A 753 -26.09 3.88 -15.56
C GLN A 753 -26.85 2.76 -16.27
N GLU A 754 -26.41 2.34 -17.46
CA GLU A 754 -26.98 1.20 -18.19
C GLU A 754 -26.91 -0.11 -17.40
N VAL A 755 -25.78 -0.37 -16.73
CA VAL A 755 -25.61 -1.55 -15.87
C VAL A 755 -26.56 -1.49 -14.68
N LEU A 756 -26.64 -0.35 -14.00
CA LEU A 756 -27.55 -0.17 -12.85
C LEU A 756 -29.03 -0.25 -13.25
N ALA A 757 -29.37 0.12 -14.49
CA ALA A 757 -30.70 -0.01 -15.07
C ALA A 757 -31.00 -1.42 -15.62
N SER A 758 -30.03 -2.34 -15.61
CA SER A 758 -30.22 -3.65 -16.24
C SER A 758 -31.26 -4.50 -15.48
N PRO A 759 -32.11 -5.27 -16.19
CA PRO A 759 -33.12 -6.12 -15.57
C PRO A 759 -32.54 -7.06 -14.52
N GLY A 760 -33.14 -7.08 -13.32
CA GLY A 760 -32.72 -7.89 -12.18
C GLY A 760 -31.64 -7.25 -11.29
N LEU A 761 -30.97 -6.17 -11.74
CA LEU A 761 -30.18 -5.30 -10.86
C LEU A 761 -30.98 -4.09 -10.37
N GLU A 762 -31.94 -3.62 -11.17
CA GLU A 762 -32.79 -2.49 -10.83
C GLU A 762 -33.70 -2.72 -9.61
N ASP A 763 -33.95 -3.97 -9.21
CA ASP A 763 -34.75 -4.30 -8.02
C ASP A 763 -33.90 -4.55 -6.77
N ARG A 764 -32.57 -4.45 -6.88
CA ARG A 764 -31.63 -4.79 -5.80
C ARG A 764 -31.14 -3.55 -5.07
N HIS A 765 -31.08 -3.65 -3.73
CA HIS A 765 -30.62 -2.56 -2.87
C HIS A 765 -29.25 -2.05 -3.31
N LEU A 766 -29.11 -0.73 -3.44
CA LEU A 766 -27.89 -0.08 -3.92
C LEU A 766 -27.02 0.37 -2.73
N VAL A 767 -25.81 -0.16 -2.62
CA VAL A 767 -24.81 0.26 -1.64
C VAL A 767 -23.77 1.16 -2.31
N VAL A 768 -23.77 2.44 -1.98
CA VAL A 768 -22.80 3.41 -2.50
C VAL A 768 -21.60 3.49 -1.55
N VAL A 769 -20.46 3.03 -2.02
CA VAL A 769 -19.20 3.07 -1.28
C VAL A 769 -18.39 4.26 -1.78
N HIS A 770 -18.00 5.19 -0.90
CA HIS A 770 -17.39 6.44 -1.34
C HIS A 770 -16.28 6.97 -0.44
N ASP A 771 -15.43 7.83 -1.01
CA ASP A 771 -14.43 8.62 -0.30
C ASP A 771 -15.02 9.94 0.26
N LEU A 772 -14.18 10.74 0.92
CA LEU A 772 -14.60 12.03 1.47
C LEU A 772 -15.08 13.01 0.39
N ALA A 773 -14.47 13.01 -0.79
CA ALA A 773 -14.82 13.95 -1.83
C ALA A 773 -16.19 13.63 -2.46
N ALA A 774 -16.49 12.35 -2.70
CA ALA A 774 -17.77 11.89 -3.23
C ALA A 774 -18.89 11.84 -2.16
N SER A 775 -18.60 12.13 -0.90
CA SER A 775 -19.59 12.15 0.19
C SER A 775 -20.64 13.26 0.07
N ARG A 776 -20.26 14.41 -0.53
CA ARG A 776 -21.14 15.57 -0.78
C ARG A 776 -22.18 15.33 -1.88
N ILE A 777 -22.09 14.20 -2.57
CA ILE A 777 -23.03 13.87 -3.64
C ILE A 777 -24.32 13.34 -2.99
N PRO A 778 -25.50 13.92 -3.30
CA PRO A 778 -26.77 13.48 -2.75
C PRO A 778 -27.29 12.24 -3.49
N TRP A 779 -26.64 11.09 -3.29
CA TRP A 779 -26.95 9.81 -3.94
C TRP A 779 -28.41 9.38 -3.79
N GLU A 780 -29.09 9.80 -2.73
CA GLU A 780 -30.52 9.55 -2.48
C GLU A 780 -31.44 10.24 -3.49
N THR A 781 -30.97 11.31 -4.15
CA THR A 781 -31.70 12.00 -5.23
C THR A 781 -31.48 11.37 -6.60
N LEU A 782 -30.59 10.38 -6.73
CA LEU A 782 -30.19 9.81 -8.00
C LEU A 782 -31.39 9.22 -8.77
N VAL A 783 -31.46 9.50 -10.08
CA VAL A 783 -32.46 8.92 -10.97
C VAL A 783 -31.75 8.25 -12.15
N ILE A 784 -32.00 6.96 -12.33
CA ILE A 784 -31.44 6.12 -13.40
C ILE A 784 -32.61 5.58 -14.20
N ASP A 785 -32.60 5.79 -15.52
CA ASP A 785 -33.69 5.37 -16.42
C ASP A 785 -35.11 5.78 -15.94
N GLY A 786 -35.22 7.00 -15.38
CA GLY A 786 -36.49 7.53 -14.85
C GLY A 786 -36.94 6.95 -13.51
N LYS A 787 -36.15 6.04 -12.91
CA LYS A 787 -36.41 5.38 -11.62
C LYS A 787 -35.48 5.90 -10.53
N SER A 788 -35.98 6.06 -9.31
CA SER A 788 -35.17 6.42 -8.14
C SER A 788 -34.83 5.18 -7.32
N PRO A 789 -33.55 4.78 -7.21
CA PRO A 789 -33.16 3.65 -6.38
C PRO A 789 -33.56 3.81 -4.92
N ALA A 790 -33.58 5.05 -4.41
CA ALA A 790 -33.94 5.35 -3.03
C ALA A 790 -35.41 5.04 -2.69
N LEU A 791 -36.30 4.99 -3.69
CA LEU A 791 -37.74 4.72 -3.56
C LEU A 791 -38.16 3.31 -4.00
N LEU A 792 -37.36 2.63 -4.83
CA LEU A 792 -37.65 1.29 -5.31
C LEU A 792 -37.01 0.21 -4.43
N GLN A 793 -35.68 0.13 -4.49
CA GLN A 793 -34.90 -0.95 -3.89
C GLN A 793 -34.20 -0.56 -2.58
N GLY A 794 -34.12 0.74 -2.29
CA GLY A 794 -33.35 1.29 -1.17
C GLY A 794 -31.91 1.63 -1.54
N ILE A 795 -31.35 2.59 -0.80
CA ILE A 795 -29.94 3.00 -0.93
C ILE A 795 -29.29 3.06 0.45
N SER A 796 -28.01 2.70 0.55
CA SER A 796 -27.20 2.85 1.75
C SER A 796 -25.76 3.20 1.38
N ARG A 797 -25.03 3.77 2.33
CA ARG A 797 -23.68 4.26 2.14
C ARG A 797 -22.67 3.48 2.96
N ARG A 798 -21.45 3.36 2.42
CA ARG A 798 -20.27 2.93 3.17
C ARG A 798 -19.14 3.91 2.91
N TYR A 799 -18.40 4.24 3.98
CA TYR A 799 -17.34 5.22 3.93
C TYR A 799 -15.98 4.56 3.92
N LEU A 800 -15.14 4.93 2.96
CA LEU A 800 -13.78 4.40 2.82
C LEU A 800 -12.81 5.12 3.75
N ALA A 801 -12.72 4.64 4.99
CA ALA A 801 -11.78 5.12 5.98
C ALA A 801 -10.72 4.05 6.32
N SER A 802 -9.45 4.45 6.36
CA SER A 802 -8.30 3.55 6.64
C SER A 802 -8.10 3.19 8.12
N ASN A 803 -9.06 3.45 9.00
CA ASN A 803 -8.91 3.31 10.47
C ASN A 803 -10.27 3.29 11.21
N LEU A 804 -11.20 2.45 10.75
CA LEU A 804 -12.43 2.16 11.50
C LEU A 804 -12.12 1.21 12.67
N SER A 805 -12.62 1.50 13.87
CA SER A 805 -12.52 0.57 15.01
C SER A 805 -13.35 -0.67 14.77
N VAL A 806 -12.94 -1.79 15.38
CA VAL A 806 -13.82 -2.94 15.66
C VAL A 806 -15.10 -2.43 16.31
N ALA A 807 -16.22 -3.03 15.91
CA ALA A 807 -17.54 -2.78 16.44
C ALA A 807 -17.61 -2.87 17.97
N LYS A 808 -18.38 -1.96 18.58
CA LYS A 808 -18.50 -1.86 20.04
C LYS A 808 -19.92 -2.03 20.56
N TRP A 809 -20.87 -2.49 19.74
CA TRP A 809 -22.21 -2.82 20.21
C TRP A 809 -22.30 -4.22 20.81
N ARG A 810 -23.29 -4.43 21.69
CA ARG A 810 -23.53 -5.70 22.40
C ARG A 810 -24.55 -6.56 21.67
N GLU A 811 -24.23 -7.83 21.41
CA GLU A 811 -25.16 -8.75 20.74
C GLU A 811 -26.38 -9.08 21.60
N GLU A 812 -26.16 -9.23 22.91
CA GLU A 812 -27.21 -9.45 23.91
C GLU A 812 -28.35 -8.41 23.81
N GLN A 813 -28.03 -7.16 23.45
CA GLN A 813 -29.02 -6.12 23.30
C GLN A 813 -29.88 -6.27 22.04
N ARG A 814 -29.32 -6.82 20.96
CA ARG A 814 -30.07 -7.08 19.73
C ARG A 814 -31.09 -8.20 19.93
N GLN A 815 -30.86 -9.12 20.86
CA GLN A 815 -31.76 -10.21 21.20
C GLN A 815 -32.88 -9.80 22.18
N ASP A 816 -32.73 -8.66 22.87
CA ASP A 816 -33.75 -8.14 23.77
C ASP A 816 -34.93 -7.54 22.99
N ALA A 817 -36.16 -7.90 23.35
CA ALA A 817 -37.36 -7.38 22.72
C ALA A 817 -37.59 -5.87 22.97
N ILE A 818 -36.92 -5.27 23.97
CA ILE A 818 -37.06 -3.85 24.30
C ILE A 818 -36.03 -3.01 23.53
N LEU A 819 -36.51 -2.03 22.76
CA LEU A 819 -35.70 -1.01 22.09
C LEU A 819 -35.41 0.15 23.04
N ARG A 820 -34.13 0.33 23.43
CA ARG A 820 -33.68 1.37 24.35
C ARG A 820 -33.13 2.56 23.59
N VAL A 821 -33.77 3.72 23.72
CA VAL A 821 -33.43 4.94 23.00
C VAL A 821 -32.96 6.03 23.97
N LEU A 822 -31.79 6.60 23.71
CA LEU A 822 -31.31 7.83 24.31
C LEU A 822 -31.67 9.01 23.40
N LEU A 823 -32.60 9.86 23.82
CA LEU A 823 -33.01 11.06 23.10
C LEU A 823 -32.34 12.29 23.73
N VAL A 824 -31.47 12.97 22.97
CA VAL A 824 -30.76 14.19 23.38
C VAL A 824 -31.34 15.37 22.62
N VAL A 825 -31.84 16.38 23.35
CA VAL A 825 -32.63 17.48 22.76
C VAL A 825 -32.06 18.84 23.12
N ASN A 826 -31.76 19.64 22.10
CA ASN A 826 -31.40 21.06 22.15
C ASN A 826 -30.40 21.44 23.28
N PRO A 827 -29.18 20.86 23.34
CA PRO A 827 -28.23 21.09 24.44
C PRO A 827 -27.86 22.57 24.67
N THR A 828 -27.89 23.37 23.61
CA THR A 828 -27.51 24.78 23.56
C THR A 828 -28.66 25.75 23.80
N GLN A 829 -29.91 25.27 23.85
CA GLN A 829 -31.14 26.08 24.06
C GLN A 829 -31.37 27.17 23.02
N ASP A 830 -30.74 27.09 21.85
CA ASP A 830 -30.81 28.10 20.79
C ASP A 830 -31.47 27.58 19.50
N LEU A 831 -31.89 26.31 19.48
CA LEU A 831 -32.56 25.67 18.34
C LEU A 831 -34.02 25.33 18.69
N ALA A 832 -34.94 26.21 18.31
CA ALA A 832 -36.37 25.98 18.50
C ALA A 832 -36.86 24.75 17.71
N GLY A 833 -36.30 24.51 16.51
CA GLY A 833 -36.61 23.32 15.72
C GLY A 833 -36.20 22.02 16.42
N ALA A 834 -35.02 21.98 17.04
CA ALA A 834 -34.57 20.81 17.79
C ALA A 834 -35.48 20.49 19.00
N ALA A 835 -36.04 21.52 19.65
CA ALA A 835 -37.00 21.33 20.74
C ALA A 835 -38.34 20.76 20.25
N ALA A 836 -38.83 21.22 19.09
CA ALA A 836 -40.05 20.73 18.46
C ALA A 836 -39.89 19.27 18.00
N GLU A 837 -38.79 18.97 17.29
CA GLU A 837 -38.44 17.60 16.89
C GLU A 837 -38.32 16.67 18.10
N GLY A 838 -37.58 17.08 19.13
CA GLY A 838 -37.42 16.25 20.33
C GLY A 838 -38.71 16.05 21.11
N LYS A 839 -39.75 16.86 20.90
CA LYS A 839 -41.09 16.62 21.46
C LYS A 839 -41.85 15.60 20.61
N LEU A 840 -41.84 15.79 19.30
CA LEU A 840 -42.46 14.89 18.31
C LEU A 840 -41.90 13.47 18.41
N VAL A 841 -40.57 13.30 18.43
CA VAL A 841 -39.92 11.99 18.55
C VAL A 841 -40.23 11.33 19.89
N GLU A 842 -40.30 12.11 20.98
CA GLU A 842 -40.69 11.59 22.30
C GLU A 842 -42.13 11.07 22.29
N GLU A 843 -43.07 11.80 21.68
CA GLU A 843 -44.48 11.38 21.57
C GLU A 843 -44.62 10.11 20.73
N VAL A 844 -43.94 10.04 19.58
CA VAL A 844 -43.92 8.86 18.71
C VAL A 844 -43.35 7.64 19.44
N LEU A 845 -42.19 7.78 20.08
CA LEU A 845 -41.52 6.66 20.75
C LEU A 845 -42.29 6.17 21.99
N LYS A 846 -42.93 7.07 22.76
CA LYS A 846 -43.78 6.67 23.90
C LYS A 846 -45.05 5.95 23.47
N ALA A 847 -45.57 6.24 22.27
CA ALA A 847 -46.75 5.57 21.73
C ALA A 847 -46.44 4.14 21.26
N GLN A 848 -45.17 3.82 20.97
CA GLN A 848 -44.73 2.51 20.53
C GLN A 848 -44.58 1.54 21.72
N ARG A 849 -45.12 0.33 21.58
CA ARG A 849 -44.92 -0.75 22.57
C ARG A 849 -43.51 -1.32 22.41
N GLY A 850 -42.87 -1.65 23.53
CA GLY A 850 -41.51 -2.25 23.51
C GLY A 850 -40.38 -1.23 23.37
N VAL A 851 -40.62 0.06 23.66
CA VAL A 851 -39.58 1.10 23.70
C VAL A 851 -39.32 1.55 25.14
N GLU A 852 -38.05 1.64 25.53
CA GLU A 852 -37.60 2.31 26.74
C GLU A 852 -36.88 3.61 26.35
N LEU A 853 -37.44 4.76 26.73
CA LEU A 853 -36.93 6.06 26.35
C LEU A 853 -36.25 6.77 27.54
N THR A 854 -35.00 7.18 27.36
CA THR A 854 -34.33 8.15 28.26
C THR A 854 -34.15 9.47 27.53
N VAL A 855 -34.63 10.56 28.13
CA VAL A 855 -34.56 11.90 27.52
C VAL A 855 -33.59 12.78 28.30
N VAL A 856 -32.64 13.41 27.61
CA VAL A 856 -31.70 14.39 28.16
C VAL A 856 -31.90 15.71 27.42
N ARG A 857 -32.40 16.74 28.12
CA ARG A 857 -32.79 18.02 27.52
C ARG A 857 -31.86 19.15 27.94
N GLU A 858 -31.56 20.04 27.01
CA GLU A 858 -31.03 21.37 27.29
C GLU A 858 -29.83 21.35 28.24
N GLN A 859 -29.95 21.98 29.41
CA GLN A 859 -28.88 22.13 30.40
C GLN A 859 -28.39 20.79 30.98
N GLN A 860 -29.20 19.74 30.86
CA GLN A 860 -28.83 18.39 31.32
C GLN A 860 -27.87 17.69 30.36
N ALA A 861 -27.82 18.10 29.09
CA ALA A 861 -27.00 17.49 28.04
C ALA A 861 -25.53 17.94 28.11
N THR A 862 -24.92 17.86 29.30
CA THR A 862 -23.49 18.15 29.50
C THR A 862 -22.62 17.05 28.91
N ARG A 863 -21.37 17.37 28.54
CA ARG A 863 -20.43 16.37 28.00
C ARG A 863 -20.22 15.22 28.98
N ALA A 864 -20.11 15.53 30.26
CA ALA A 864 -19.95 14.53 31.32
C ALA A 864 -21.16 13.60 31.45
N ARG A 865 -22.40 14.13 31.36
CA ARG A 865 -23.61 13.29 31.43
C ARG A 865 -23.71 12.38 30.22
N LEU A 866 -23.54 12.89 29.01
CA LEU A 866 -23.64 12.09 27.80
C LEU A 866 -22.58 10.99 27.77
N LEU A 867 -21.34 11.28 28.19
CA LEU A 867 -20.31 10.25 28.35
C LEU A 867 -20.69 9.18 29.37
N ALA A 868 -21.26 9.55 30.51
CA ALA A 868 -21.70 8.60 31.53
C ALA A 868 -22.81 7.68 31.01
N GLU A 869 -23.79 8.24 30.28
CA GLU A 869 -24.89 7.49 29.67
C GLU A 869 -24.40 6.49 28.62
N LEU A 870 -23.55 6.94 27.69
CA LEU A 870 -23.00 6.09 26.64
C LEU A 870 -22.06 5.01 27.22
N LYS A 871 -21.25 5.36 28.23
CA LYS A 871 -20.39 4.40 28.94
C LYS A 871 -21.18 3.32 29.67
N GLY A 872 -22.41 3.62 30.10
CA GLY A 872 -23.32 2.64 30.68
C GLY A 872 -23.71 1.52 29.71
N GLY A 873 -23.57 1.76 28.40
CA GLY A 873 -23.69 0.72 27.38
C GLY A 873 -25.06 0.05 27.33
N ARG A 874 -26.14 0.76 27.70
CA ARG A 874 -27.50 0.24 27.79
C ARG A 874 -28.43 0.61 26.63
N TYR A 875 -27.97 1.44 25.69
CA TYR A 875 -28.82 1.99 24.63
C TYR A 875 -28.57 1.32 23.30
N ASP A 876 -29.64 1.03 22.56
CA ASP A 876 -29.60 0.54 21.18
C ASP A 876 -29.46 1.69 20.19
N VAL A 877 -30.16 2.80 20.47
CA VAL A 877 -30.21 4.01 19.63
C VAL A 877 -29.84 5.23 20.45
N VAL A 878 -29.03 6.10 19.86
CA VAL A 878 -28.95 7.51 20.28
C VAL A 878 -29.59 8.38 19.20
N HIS A 879 -30.62 9.12 19.58
CA HIS A 879 -31.22 10.15 18.75
C HIS A 879 -30.77 11.52 19.27
N TYR A 880 -30.06 12.28 18.44
CA TYR A 880 -29.55 13.59 18.82
C TYR A 880 -30.13 14.69 17.92
N ALA A 881 -30.78 15.67 18.55
CA ALA A 881 -31.29 16.89 17.93
C ALA A 881 -30.54 18.10 18.51
N GLY A 882 -29.60 18.68 17.76
CA GLY A 882 -28.73 19.77 18.24
C GLY A 882 -27.63 20.17 17.24
N HIS A 883 -26.66 20.98 17.70
CA HIS A 883 -25.53 21.41 16.85
C HIS A 883 -24.42 20.34 16.75
N ALA A 884 -23.77 20.30 15.60
CA ALA A 884 -22.48 19.62 15.42
C ALA A 884 -21.32 20.63 15.37
N TYR A 885 -20.15 20.20 15.84
CA TYR A 885 -18.88 20.88 15.65
C TYR A 885 -18.06 20.17 14.58
N TYR A 886 -17.49 20.95 13.67
CA TYR A 886 -16.67 20.48 12.55
C TYR A 886 -15.27 21.08 12.59
N ASP A 887 -14.26 20.22 12.60
CA ASP A 887 -12.86 20.61 12.52
C ASP A 887 -12.30 20.31 11.13
N ARG A 888 -12.00 21.37 10.37
CA ARG A 888 -11.47 21.30 9.00
C ARG A 888 -10.04 20.81 8.89
N THR A 889 -9.29 20.84 9.98
CA THR A 889 -7.87 20.46 10.01
C THR A 889 -7.67 19.04 10.50
N ASP A 890 -8.55 18.57 11.38
CA ASP A 890 -8.57 17.20 11.88
C ASP A 890 -10.01 16.74 12.07
N LEU A 891 -10.55 16.05 11.05
CA LEU A 891 -11.92 15.55 11.03
C LEU A 891 -12.26 14.71 12.26
N SER A 892 -11.27 14.02 12.85
CA SER A 892 -11.49 13.21 14.05
C SER A 892 -11.93 14.03 15.26
N GLN A 893 -11.59 15.33 15.32
CA GLN A 893 -12.00 16.23 16.41
C GLN A 893 -13.43 16.76 16.25
N SER A 894 -14.12 16.42 15.17
CA SER A 894 -15.54 16.75 14.97
C SER A 894 -16.42 15.98 15.96
N GLY A 895 -17.61 16.51 16.27
CA GLY A 895 -18.45 15.95 17.33
C GLY A 895 -19.77 16.67 17.55
N ILE A 896 -20.53 16.27 18.58
CA ILE A 896 -21.75 16.99 18.99
C ILE A 896 -21.43 18.10 19.99
N VAL A 897 -22.18 19.19 19.92
CA VAL A 897 -22.12 20.27 20.90
C VAL A 897 -22.99 19.90 22.10
N CYS A 898 -22.39 19.92 23.27
CA CYS A 898 -23.04 19.68 24.55
C CYS A 898 -23.39 21.02 25.22
N HIS A 899 -24.18 20.95 26.29
CA HIS A 899 -24.41 22.09 27.15
C HIS A 899 -23.08 22.69 27.64
N GLY A 900 -23.05 24.02 27.79
CA GLY A 900 -21.87 24.72 28.27
C GLY A 900 -20.77 24.85 27.22
N ASP A 901 -21.11 24.75 25.93
CA ASP A 901 -20.15 24.99 24.85
C ASP A 901 -19.01 23.93 24.84
N GLU A 902 -19.28 22.74 25.39
CA GLU A 902 -18.38 21.58 25.36
C GLU A 902 -18.61 20.72 24.11
N ILE A 903 -17.60 19.99 23.64
CA ILE A 903 -17.72 19.10 22.47
C ILE A 903 -17.49 17.65 22.91
N LEU A 904 -18.41 16.76 22.54
CA LEU A 904 -18.18 15.32 22.58
C LEU A 904 -17.60 14.88 21.23
N THR A 905 -16.30 14.61 21.20
CA THR A 905 -15.51 14.41 19.96
C THR A 905 -15.45 12.95 19.52
N GLY A 906 -14.99 12.69 18.29
CA GLY A 906 -14.67 11.34 17.81
C GLY A 906 -13.76 10.53 18.75
N PRO A 907 -12.61 11.06 19.21
CA PRO A 907 -11.77 10.42 20.24
C PRO A 907 -12.50 10.06 21.53
N ASP A 908 -13.45 10.89 21.97
CA ASP A 908 -14.25 10.58 23.15
C ASP A 908 -15.09 9.32 22.92
N LEU A 909 -15.75 9.21 21.76
CA LEU A 909 -16.53 8.04 21.35
C LEU A 909 -15.62 6.80 21.16
N MET A 910 -14.42 6.97 20.60
CA MET A 910 -13.43 5.90 20.46
C MET A 910 -12.88 5.41 21.81
N SER A 911 -12.93 6.21 22.87
CA SER A 911 -12.51 5.78 24.20
C SER A 911 -13.55 4.94 24.94
N LEU A 912 -14.81 4.94 24.47
CA LEU A 912 -15.88 4.19 25.11
C LEU A 912 -15.72 2.68 24.85
N PRO A 913 -16.03 1.83 25.86
CA PRO A 913 -15.97 0.37 25.72
C PRO A 913 -17.11 -0.16 24.86
N THR A 914 -18.26 0.51 24.89
CA THR A 914 -19.46 0.18 24.14
C THR A 914 -20.09 1.42 23.53
N LEU A 915 -20.75 1.28 22.38
CA LEU A 915 -21.56 2.32 21.76
C LEU A 915 -22.93 1.78 21.36
N PRO A 916 -23.96 2.65 21.27
CA PRO A 916 -25.21 2.28 20.64
C PRO A 916 -25.00 1.75 19.22
N SER A 917 -25.77 0.74 18.84
CA SER A 917 -25.73 0.14 17.50
C SER A 917 -26.11 1.14 16.41
N MET A 918 -27.03 2.07 16.72
CA MET A 918 -27.52 3.08 15.79
C MET A 918 -27.40 4.50 16.36
N ALA A 919 -26.90 5.42 15.54
CA ALA A 919 -26.99 6.86 15.79
C ALA A 919 -27.94 7.50 14.78
N PHE A 920 -28.95 8.21 15.28
CA PHE A 920 -29.84 9.04 14.49
C PHE A 920 -29.50 10.51 14.77
N PHE A 921 -29.19 11.26 13.73
CA PHE A 921 -28.77 12.64 13.85
C PHE A 921 -29.45 13.50 12.81
N ASN A 922 -30.45 14.26 13.23
CA ASN A 922 -31.10 15.20 12.33
C ASN A 922 -30.24 16.47 12.21
N ALA A 923 -29.48 16.54 11.13
CA ALA A 923 -28.48 17.55 10.89
C ALA A 923 -29.04 18.67 10.02
N CYS A 924 -29.95 19.53 10.49
CA CYS A 924 -30.07 20.88 9.91
C CYS A 924 -31.04 21.84 10.62
N GLU A 925 -30.60 22.42 11.74
CA GLU A 925 -30.60 23.91 11.82
C GLU A 925 -29.18 24.49 11.65
N ALA A 926 -28.18 23.63 11.37
CA ALA A 926 -26.78 24.01 11.14
C ALA A 926 -26.58 24.88 9.89
N GLY A 927 -27.50 24.84 8.91
CA GLY A 927 -27.49 25.74 7.75
C GLY A 927 -27.71 27.23 8.09
N ARG A 928 -28.17 27.55 9.32
CA ARG A 928 -28.34 28.95 9.78
C ARG A 928 -27.18 29.46 10.65
N VAL A 929 -26.24 28.61 11.04
CA VAL A 929 -25.32 28.97 12.14
C VAL A 929 -23.87 28.83 11.66
N ARG A 930 -23.11 29.92 11.84
CA ARG A 930 -21.64 29.91 11.81
C ARG A 930 -21.14 28.62 12.45
N VAL A 931 -20.22 27.90 11.80
CA VAL A 931 -19.39 26.85 12.43
C VAL A 931 -19.16 27.25 13.89
N TRP A 932 -19.73 26.48 14.83
CA TRP A 932 -19.81 26.90 16.23
C TRP A 932 -18.39 27.23 16.70
N ARG A 933 -18.17 28.48 17.15
CA ARG A 933 -16.89 28.96 17.66
C ARG A 933 -17.00 29.02 19.20
N PRO A 934 -16.12 28.36 19.94
CA PRO A 934 -16.14 28.42 21.40
C PRO A 934 -16.15 29.87 21.89
N LYS A 935 -17.03 30.20 22.84
CA LYS A 935 -17.08 31.55 23.45
C LYS A 935 -15.85 31.85 24.32
N THR A 936 -15.01 30.86 24.64
CA THR A 936 -13.77 31.01 25.41
C THR A 936 -12.52 30.87 24.53
N PRO A 937 -11.58 31.84 24.56
CA PRO A 937 -10.35 31.75 23.78
C PRO A 937 -9.40 30.71 24.40
N ARG A 938 -9.23 29.55 23.76
CA ARG A 938 -8.09 28.67 24.02
C ARG A 938 -6.79 29.46 23.78
N ARG A 939 -5.84 29.34 24.72
CA ARG A 939 -4.53 30.04 24.76
C ARG A 939 -3.94 30.28 23.37
N LYS A 940 -3.73 31.56 23.04
CA LYS A 940 -3.08 32.06 21.81
C LYS A 940 -1.82 31.25 21.46
N ARG A 941 -1.86 30.46 20.38
CA ARG A 941 -0.70 30.34 19.49
C ARG A 941 -0.79 31.48 18.48
N ALA A 942 0.27 32.25 18.39
CA ALA A 942 0.33 33.45 17.56
C ALA A 942 0.39 33.06 16.07
N SER A 943 -0.68 33.32 15.34
CA SER A 943 -0.60 33.53 13.89
C SER A 943 -1.63 34.58 13.48
N SER A 944 -1.12 35.71 13.02
CA SER A 944 -1.85 36.80 12.42
C SER A 944 -2.34 36.43 11.02
N ARG A 945 -3.65 36.32 10.81
CA ARG A 945 -4.36 36.86 9.64
C ARG A 945 -5.87 36.77 9.87
N LYS A 946 -6.54 37.93 9.82
CA LYS A 946 -7.99 38.03 9.63
C LYS A 946 -8.25 37.76 8.14
N GLU A 947 -8.44 36.50 7.78
CA GLU A 947 -9.11 36.13 6.54
C GLU A 947 -10.45 35.50 6.93
N ALA A 948 -11.55 36.06 6.43
CA ALA A 948 -12.87 35.47 6.56
C ALA A 948 -12.90 34.19 5.71
N SER A 949 -12.73 33.04 6.35
CA SER A 949 -12.80 31.74 5.67
C SER A 949 -14.24 31.46 5.20
N PRO A 950 -14.45 30.86 4.00
CA PRO A 950 -15.77 30.44 3.52
C PRO A 950 -16.44 29.48 4.51
N MET A 951 -17.76 29.56 4.72
CA MET A 951 -18.52 28.62 5.57
C MET A 951 -18.31 27.15 5.16
N ALA A 952 -18.35 26.22 6.12
CA ALA A 952 -18.35 24.78 5.80
C ALA A 952 -19.73 24.39 5.32
N ASP A 953 -19.80 23.54 4.30
CA ASP A 953 -21.05 23.03 3.77
C ASP A 953 -21.70 22.12 4.85
N PRO A 954 -22.97 22.31 5.24
CA PRO A 954 -23.68 21.42 6.15
C PRO A 954 -23.53 19.92 5.81
N LEU A 955 -23.39 19.60 4.51
CA LEU A 955 -23.08 18.25 4.05
C LEU A 955 -21.74 17.71 4.58
N GLU A 956 -20.67 18.51 4.55
CA GLU A 956 -19.35 18.11 5.07
C GLU A 956 -19.39 17.84 6.58
N VAL A 957 -20.21 18.60 7.30
CA VAL A 957 -20.41 18.46 8.74
C VAL A 957 -21.12 17.14 9.06
N SER A 958 -22.21 16.83 8.35
CA SER A 958 -22.97 15.57 8.50
C SER A 958 -22.09 14.34 8.20
N VAL A 959 -21.28 14.41 7.13
CA VAL A 959 -20.35 13.33 6.76
C VAL A 959 -19.25 13.14 7.80
N SER A 960 -18.60 14.22 8.26
CA SER A 960 -17.55 14.11 9.29
C SER A 960 -18.08 13.51 10.61
N PHE A 961 -19.37 13.71 10.87
CA PHE A 961 -20.03 13.25 12.06
C PHE A 961 -20.43 11.77 11.95
N ALA A 962 -20.99 11.38 10.80
CA ALA A 962 -21.18 9.97 10.45
C ALA A 962 -19.86 9.21 10.59
N GLU A 963 -18.77 9.77 10.06
CA GLU A 963 -17.42 9.22 10.20
C GLU A 963 -17.00 9.05 11.67
N ALA A 964 -17.21 10.04 12.54
CA ALA A 964 -16.85 9.95 13.96
C ALA A 964 -17.56 8.80 14.70
N PHE A 965 -18.86 8.60 14.46
CA PHE A 965 -19.64 7.52 15.08
C PHE A 965 -19.28 6.14 14.50
N LEU A 966 -19.13 6.05 13.18
CA LEU A 966 -18.69 4.82 12.52
C LEU A 966 -17.28 4.43 12.99
N ARG A 967 -16.35 5.38 13.11
CA ARG A 967 -15.02 5.18 13.70
C ARG A 967 -15.06 4.77 15.16
N GLY A 968 -15.99 5.34 15.92
CA GLY A 968 -16.23 4.97 17.31
C GLY A 968 -16.63 3.51 17.49
N GLY A 969 -17.23 2.89 16.46
CA GLY A 969 -17.67 1.50 16.44
C GLY A 969 -19.19 1.31 16.44
N ALA A 970 -19.97 2.32 16.05
CA ALA A 970 -21.41 2.18 15.77
C ALA A 970 -21.63 1.36 14.47
N ALA A 971 -22.72 0.58 14.42
CA ALA A 971 -23.04 -0.26 13.28
C ALA A 971 -23.69 0.52 12.13
N THR A 972 -24.57 1.45 12.48
CA THR A 972 -25.34 2.25 11.52
C THR A 972 -25.48 3.70 11.99
N TYR A 973 -25.55 4.60 11.02
CA TYR A 973 -25.82 6.01 11.22
C TYR A 973 -26.90 6.46 10.23
N VAL A 974 -27.87 7.23 10.73
CA VAL A 974 -28.89 7.90 9.92
C VAL A 974 -28.81 9.39 10.16
N GLY A 975 -28.82 10.17 9.09
CA GLY A 975 -28.87 11.63 9.17
C GLY A 975 -29.57 12.28 7.99
N THR A 976 -29.47 13.60 7.89
CA THR A 976 -30.14 14.43 6.86
C THR A 976 -29.14 15.39 6.20
N TYR A 977 -29.44 15.87 4.99
CA TYR A 977 -28.70 16.92 4.29
C TYR A 977 -29.19 18.33 4.65
N TRP A 978 -30.51 18.49 4.81
CA TRP A 978 -31.17 19.77 5.01
C TRP A 978 -32.25 19.69 6.10
N PRO A 979 -32.87 20.82 6.51
CA PRO A 979 -33.88 20.81 7.55
C PRO A 979 -35.13 20.11 7.02
N VAL A 980 -35.66 19.17 7.80
CA VAL A 980 -36.94 18.51 7.53
C VAL A 980 -38.07 19.30 8.17
N GLY A 981 -39.21 19.41 7.50
CA GLY A 981 -40.43 19.98 8.08
C GLY A 981 -41.05 19.11 9.19
N ASP A 982 -41.84 19.70 10.08
CA ASP A 982 -42.44 19.00 11.22
C ASP A 982 -43.32 17.81 10.80
N GLU A 983 -44.23 18.00 9.82
CA GLU A 983 -45.13 16.95 9.31
C GLU A 983 -44.37 15.78 8.64
N PRO A 984 -43.44 16.00 7.68
CA PRO A 984 -42.60 14.91 7.16
C PRO A 984 -41.76 14.20 8.23
N ALA A 985 -41.20 14.94 9.20
CA ALA A 985 -40.40 14.34 10.27
C ALA A 985 -41.22 13.42 11.16
N GLU A 986 -42.49 13.77 11.44
CA GLU A 986 -43.43 12.95 12.20
C GLU A 986 -43.73 11.62 11.51
N GLU A 987 -44.17 11.68 10.25
CA GLU A 987 -44.53 10.49 9.47
C GLU A 987 -43.33 9.57 9.23
N PHE A 988 -42.16 10.17 8.99
CA PHE A 988 -40.92 9.43 8.87
C PHE A 988 -40.56 8.71 10.17
N ALA A 989 -40.55 9.41 11.32
CA ALA A 989 -40.19 8.83 12.61
C ALA A 989 -41.16 7.70 13.02
N LYS A 990 -42.47 7.90 12.82
CA LYS A 990 -43.49 6.86 13.07
C LYS A 990 -43.21 5.59 12.28
N THR A 991 -42.98 5.75 10.98
CA THR A 991 -42.75 4.62 10.08
C THR A 991 -41.42 3.92 10.40
N LEU A 992 -40.34 4.69 10.54
CA LEU A 992 -39.00 4.14 10.81
C LEU A 992 -38.95 3.35 12.11
N TYR A 993 -39.35 3.96 13.24
CA TYR A 993 -39.26 3.30 14.54
C TYR A 993 -40.26 2.13 14.67
N GLY A 994 -41.45 2.23 14.08
CA GLY A 994 -42.41 1.12 14.03
C GLY A 994 -41.81 -0.13 13.36
N GLN A 995 -41.23 0.04 12.17
CA GLN A 995 -40.61 -1.05 11.41
C GLN A 995 -39.37 -1.63 12.13
N LEU A 996 -38.56 -0.80 12.79
CA LEU A 996 -37.38 -1.26 13.56
C LEU A 996 -37.77 -2.19 14.74
N ILE A 997 -38.88 -1.90 15.44
CA ILE A 997 -39.39 -2.71 16.55
C ILE A 997 -40.00 -4.04 16.06
N GLU A 998 -40.50 -4.05 14.83
CA GLU A 998 -40.96 -5.28 14.16
C GLU A 998 -39.81 -6.20 13.71
N GLY A 999 -38.56 -5.77 13.89
CA GLY A 999 -37.37 -6.54 13.53
C GLY A 999 -37.01 -6.44 12.05
N GLN A 1000 -37.52 -5.42 11.35
CA GLN A 1000 -37.07 -5.11 9.99
C GLN A 1000 -35.65 -4.51 10.01
N SER A 1001 -34.92 -4.69 8.91
CA SER A 1001 -33.59 -4.07 8.77
C SER A 1001 -33.72 -2.55 8.67
N VAL A 1002 -32.67 -1.84 9.10
CA VAL A 1002 -32.64 -0.36 9.08
C VAL A 1002 -32.90 0.18 7.67
N ALA A 1003 -32.31 -0.44 6.65
CA ALA A 1003 -32.52 -0.03 5.26
C ALA A 1003 -33.97 -0.25 4.78
N ARG A 1004 -34.62 -1.34 5.18
CA ARG A 1004 -36.01 -1.60 4.82
C ARG A 1004 -36.96 -0.64 5.51
N SER A 1005 -36.70 -0.34 6.79
CA SER A 1005 -37.46 0.65 7.55
C SER A 1005 -37.33 2.05 6.94
N LEU A 1006 -36.13 2.42 6.46
CA LEU A 1006 -35.89 3.67 5.74
C LEU A 1006 -36.60 3.73 4.38
N LEU A 1007 -36.54 2.64 3.60
CA LEU A 1007 -37.23 2.56 2.32
C LEU A 1007 -38.73 2.76 2.50
N ALA A 1008 -39.34 2.07 3.48
CA ALA A 1008 -40.75 2.23 3.82
C ALA A 1008 -41.07 3.68 4.21
N ALA A 1009 -40.25 4.30 5.06
CA ALA A 1009 -40.45 5.69 5.46
C ALA A 1009 -40.35 6.66 4.26
N ARG A 1010 -39.42 6.45 3.33
CA ARG A 1010 -39.33 7.26 2.10
C ARG A 1010 -40.54 7.07 1.18
N GLN A 1011 -41.03 5.84 1.05
CA GLN A 1011 -42.24 5.55 0.26
C GLN A 1011 -43.47 6.24 0.86
N THR A 1012 -43.65 6.17 2.18
CA THR A 1012 -44.70 6.91 2.89
C THR A 1012 -44.62 8.41 2.60
N LEU A 1013 -43.43 9.03 2.77
CA LEU A 1013 -43.26 10.46 2.48
C LEU A 1013 -43.56 10.81 1.01
N LYS A 1014 -43.17 9.94 0.07
CA LYS A 1014 -43.46 10.09 -1.35
C LYS A 1014 -44.96 10.03 -1.64
N GLU A 1015 -45.70 9.13 -1.01
CA GLU A 1015 -47.16 9.02 -1.12
C GLU A 1015 -47.86 10.30 -0.62
N HIS A 1016 -47.35 10.87 0.47
CA HIS A 1016 -47.81 12.16 1.01
C HIS A 1016 -47.27 13.39 0.26
N ARG A 1017 -46.48 13.19 -0.81
CA ARG A 1017 -45.88 14.25 -1.66
C ARG A 1017 -44.89 15.16 -0.94
N PHE A 1018 -44.24 14.67 0.12
CA PHE A 1018 -43.15 15.37 0.79
C PHE A 1018 -41.82 15.09 0.09
N LEU A 1019 -41.11 16.12 -0.39
CA LEU A 1019 -39.81 15.96 -1.06
C LEU A 1019 -38.69 15.49 -0.13
N ASP A 1020 -38.91 15.58 1.18
CA ASP A 1020 -37.98 15.21 2.26
C ASP A 1020 -37.62 13.71 2.24
N TRP A 1021 -38.33 12.87 1.47
CA TRP A 1021 -37.92 11.48 1.25
C TRP A 1021 -36.48 11.36 0.74
N ALA A 1022 -35.98 12.35 -0.02
CA ALA A 1022 -34.63 12.36 -0.58
C ALA A 1022 -33.55 12.87 0.41
N ASP A 1023 -33.95 13.34 1.59
CA ASP A 1023 -33.05 13.99 2.56
C ASP A 1023 -32.33 12.99 3.47
N TYR A 1024 -32.98 11.87 3.78
CA TYR A 1024 -32.50 10.91 4.76
C TYR A 1024 -31.35 10.04 4.23
N ILE A 1025 -30.20 10.13 4.87
CA ILE A 1025 -28.96 9.41 4.55
C ILE A 1025 -28.80 8.23 5.50
N HIS A 1026 -28.35 7.09 4.98
CA HIS A 1026 -28.02 5.92 5.79
C HIS A 1026 -26.61 5.43 5.50
N TYR A 1027 -25.76 5.38 6.53
CA TYR A 1027 -24.47 4.68 6.50
C TYR A 1027 -24.58 3.38 7.30
N GLY A 1028 -24.27 2.25 6.68
CA GLY A 1028 -24.35 0.95 7.34
C GLY A 1028 -24.63 -0.21 6.38
N SER A 1029 -24.77 -1.41 6.96
CA SER A 1029 -25.18 -2.61 6.22
C SER A 1029 -26.69 -2.56 5.93
N PRO A 1030 -27.16 -2.88 4.71
CA PRO A 1030 -28.59 -2.92 4.40
C PRO A 1030 -29.33 -4.03 5.14
N ASP A 1031 -28.63 -5.08 5.53
CA ASP A 1031 -29.17 -6.21 6.29
C ASP A 1031 -29.10 -6.00 7.80
N PHE A 1032 -28.58 -4.86 8.29
CA PHE A 1032 -28.43 -4.65 9.73
C PHE A 1032 -29.81 -4.56 10.40
N VAL A 1033 -30.10 -5.55 11.22
CA VAL A 1033 -31.32 -5.60 12.05
C VAL A 1033 -30.97 -5.16 13.47
N LEU A 1034 -31.68 -4.15 13.95
CA LEU A 1034 -31.47 -3.58 15.28
C LEU A 1034 -31.98 -4.52 16.39
N LYS A 1035 -33.08 -5.22 16.14
CA LYS A 1035 -33.73 -6.16 17.06
C LYS A 1035 -34.08 -7.48 16.38
N VAL A 1036 -33.45 -8.55 16.80
CA VAL A 1036 -33.64 -9.91 16.28
C VAL A 1036 -34.76 -10.56 17.08
N ARG A 1037 -35.88 -10.91 16.42
CA ARG A 1037 -36.93 -11.72 17.06
C ARG A 1037 -36.49 -13.18 17.08
N SER A 1038 -36.67 -13.82 18.25
CA SER A 1038 -36.52 -15.26 18.42
C SER A 1038 -37.72 -16.03 17.91
#